data_AF-A0A2U1CSY1-F1
#
_entry.id   AF-A0A2U1CSY1-F1
#
_cell.length_a   1.000
_cell.length_b   1.000
_cell.length_c   1.000
_cell.angle_alpha   90.00
_cell.angle_beta   90.00
_cell.angle_gamma   90.00
#
_symmetry.space_group_name_H-M   'P 1'
#
loop_
_entity.id
_entity.type
_entity.pdbx_description
1 polymer ?
#
loop_
_entity_poly.entity_id
_entity_poly.type
_entity_poly.pdbx_seq_one_letter_code
_entity_poly.pdbx_strand_id
1 'polypeptide(L)'
;DQQQIYVHAQKDLDLLTENDRTEVVKNNQHLTVHTDRVQQVKGNDHRTVDGETREKIGGDHSLTVGGSHHSHQGKGQLIEAGQEIHHKAGMKVVIEAGAEVTLAAGGSFVKVDPSGVSVSGPMVKMNSGGAPGSGSGVSAQSPGSPQGVTAKGGKVEPEALATTDQRPKGDPSATIDRLKAAAATGAVSASACSQDENGHCTVHDHGSGGQSGSGGAASATPSAAQTAKNQKSTQNRTLRIGVFFDGTSCNMETDRQRDDRDVTNIAKLYDLYQEREGITRIYQPGPGAIPESSVNNNTEADTSVVGLAFGIGPEGGHTRIKQALAGIRRVLAASEYKNIVFDIFGFSRGAALARHFVNLVQQWPQNILLPRYDWDFWVPPLPGNGLEWVEAFPQQATGSVGFVGLFDTVGSFYLPGNNANLDFNLNLATGSAETVFQISAHHEIRENFPLSSLRDESGRLPVTMQQSAFPGVHADIGGGYENPTGTMNHEIFHVETWAGLGANGRTIRDAQQKVKEWNENDPRNLQMRVEGIDVIVEERRPTRKELSIHVLHAMHEAASTAGVPLDGLDPSNPNHQIPDQLKQALTQWEAAGGSLDAAEQYLSSYVHTSARSGSIAHAPEPSGERTIFANAPTKAITG
;
A
#
# COMPACT_ATOMS: atom_id res chain seq x y z
N ASP A 1 -40.35 24.69 -7.02
CA ASP A 1 -41.62 24.17 -6.45
C ASP A 1 -41.48 23.90 -4.97
N GLN A 2 -42.58 23.95 -4.22
CA GLN A 2 -42.63 23.55 -2.81
C GLN A 2 -43.58 22.37 -2.67
N GLN A 3 -43.05 21.24 -2.17
CA GLN A 3 -43.84 20.06 -1.83
C GLN A 3 -43.62 19.77 -0.34
N GLN A 4 -44.72 19.68 0.40
CA GLN A 4 -44.72 19.30 1.81
C GLN A 4 -45.55 18.02 1.96
N ILE A 5 -45.02 17.06 2.69
CA ILE A 5 -45.76 15.88 3.15
C ILE A 5 -45.77 15.96 4.67
N TYR A 6 -46.96 15.91 5.26
CA TYR A 6 -47.16 15.91 6.71
C TYR A 6 -47.96 14.67 7.08
N VAL A 7 -47.38 13.83 7.94
CA VAL A 7 -48.00 12.61 8.45
C VAL A 7 -48.21 12.79 9.95
N HIS A 8 -49.44 12.59 10.41
CA HIS A 8 -49.81 12.65 11.82
C HIS A 8 -50.62 11.42 12.18
N ALA A 9 -50.06 10.58 13.06
CA ALA A 9 -50.78 9.50 13.71
C ALA A 9 -51.19 9.95 15.12
N GLN A 10 -52.45 9.76 15.49
CA GLN A 10 -52.98 10.11 16.81
C GLN A 10 -52.64 9.06 17.88
N LYS A 11 -52.26 7.85 17.46
CA LYS A 11 -51.87 6.72 18.30
C LYS A 11 -50.56 6.13 17.77
N ASP A 12 -50.66 5.00 17.09
CA ASP A 12 -49.55 4.17 16.63
C ASP A 12 -49.20 4.51 15.17
N LEU A 13 -47.90 4.48 14.83
CA LEU A 13 -47.39 4.63 13.47
C LEU A 13 -46.40 3.51 13.17
N ASP A 14 -46.95 2.39 12.70
CA ASP A 14 -46.16 1.24 12.26
C ASP A 14 -45.60 1.48 10.85
N LEU A 15 -44.27 1.37 10.71
CA LEU A 15 -43.57 1.46 9.43
C LEU A 15 -42.80 0.15 9.18
N LEU A 16 -43.48 -0.83 8.58
CA LEU A 16 -42.84 -2.04 8.06
C LEU A 16 -42.27 -1.76 6.66
N THR A 17 -40.99 -2.08 6.47
CA THR A 17 -40.37 -2.17 5.14
C THR A 17 -39.93 -3.62 4.95
N GLU A 18 -40.50 -4.30 3.96
CA GLU A 18 -40.27 -5.74 3.73
C GLU A 18 -38.99 -6.03 2.92
N ASN A 19 -38.41 -4.99 2.32
CA ASN A 19 -37.16 -5.01 1.57
C ASN A 19 -36.30 -3.79 2.00
N ASP A 20 -35.75 -3.01 1.07
CA ASP A 20 -34.84 -1.89 1.37
C ASP A 20 -35.54 -0.61 1.85
N ARG A 21 -34.97 0.04 2.89
CA ARG A 21 -35.27 1.44 3.28
C ARG A 21 -34.04 2.32 3.07
N THR A 22 -34.12 3.22 2.09
CA THR A 22 -33.11 4.27 1.86
C THR A 22 -33.69 5.64 2.24
N GLU A 23 -32.99 6.39 3.09
CA GLU A 23 -33.42 7.73 3.56
C GLU A 23 -32.29 8.74 3.35
N VAL A 24 -32.57 9.83 2.62
CA VAL A 24 -31.58 10.88 2.30
C VAL A 24 -32.10 12.24 2.77
N VAL A 25 -31.73 12.63 3.99
CA VAL A 25 -32.10 13.93 4.57
C VAL A 25 -31.09 14.98 4.13
N LYS A 26 -31.47 15.85 3.18
CA LYS A 26 -30.57 16.88 2.62
C LYS A 26 -30.26 18.05 3.56
N ASN A 27 -31.05 18.22 4.62
CA ASN A 27 -30.94 19.29 5.61
C ASN A 27 -30.82 18.65 7.00
N ASN A 28 -31.75 18.97 7.92
CA ASN A 28 -31.72 18.46 9.30
C ASN A 28 -32.67 17.29 9.50
N GLN A 29 -32.24 16.26 10.22
CA GLN A 29 -33.11 15.26 10.82
C GLN A 29 -33.30 15.61 12.30
N HIS A 30 -34.55 15.66 12.77
CA HIS A 30 -34.87 15.90 14.19
C HIS A 30 -35.69 14.73 14.73
N LEU A 31 -35.20 14.10 15.79
CA LEU A 31 -35.88 13.01 16.49
C LEU A 31 -36.00 13.36 17.97
N THR A 32 -37.23 13.42 18.48
CA THR A 32 -37.53 13.53 19.90
C THR A 32 -38.32 12.30 20.32
N VAL A 33 -37.86 11.62 21.36
CA VAL A 33 -38.53 10.47 21.96
C VAL A 33 -38.76 10.79 23.44
N HIS A 34 -40.00 10.69 23.90
CA HIS A 34 -40.38 11.05 25.27
C HIS A 34 -40.11 9.95 26.30
N THR A 35 -39.99 8.70 25.83
CA THR A 35 -39.68 7.51 26.63
C THR A 35 -38.49 6.80 25.98
N ASP A 36 -38.59 5.50 25.67
CA ASP A 36 -37.45 4.70 25.20
C ASP A 36 -37.25 4.72 23.69
N ARG A 37 -35.99 4.81 23.25
CA ARG A 37 -35.56 4.41 21.90
C ARG A 37 -34.79 3.10 22.01
N VAL A 38 -35.35 2.02 21.46
CA VAL A 38 -34.68 0.72 21.36
C VAL A 38 -34.29 0.46 19.91
N GLN A 39 -33.02 0.10 19.68
CA GLN A 39 -32.48 -0.23 18.36
C GLN A 39 -31.68 -1.52 18.47
N GLN A 40 -31.92 -2.46 17.56
CA GLN A 40 -31.13 -3.68 17.40
C GLN A 40 -30.71 -3.81 15.94
N VAL A 41 -29.40 -3.71 15.69
CA VAL A 41 -28.80 -4.04 14.40
C VAL A 41 -28.30 -5.48 14.48
N LYS A 42 -28.68 -6.33 13.51
CA LYS A 42 -28.29 -7.75 13.47
C LYS A 42 -27.06 -8.03 12.59
N GLY A 43 -26.76 -7.12 11.67
CA GLY A 43 -25.49 -7.06 10.94
C GLY A 43 -24.62 -5.95 11.51
N ASN A 44 -23.94 -5.20 10.63
CA ASN A 44 -23.05 -4.12 11.02
C ASN A 44 -23.81 -2.79 11.20
N ASP A 45 -23.37 -1.97 12.15
CA ASP A 45 -23.73 -0.54 12.25
C ASP A 45 -22.48 0.28 11.88
N HIS A 46 -22.61 1.19 10.90
CA HIS A 46 -21.52 1.99 10.37
C HIS A 46 -21.88 3.49 10.48
N ARG A 47 -21.13 4.23 11.31
CA ARG A 47 -21.40 5.64 11.62
C ARG A 47 -20.16 6.50 11.39
N THR A 48 -20.25 7.38 10.40
CA THR A 48 -19.31 8.50 10.19
C THR A 48 -19.96 9.80 10.62
N VAL A 49 -19.20 10.71 11.23
CA VAL A 49 -19.63 12.08 11.55
C VAL A 49 -18.46 13.02 11.30
N ASP A 50 -18.48 13.77 10.20
CA ASP A 50 -17.37 14.64 9.78
C ASP A 50 -17.22 15.92 10.64
N GLY A 51 -18.26 16.24 11.42
CA GLY A 51 -18.29 17.36 12.37
C GLY A 51 -17.99 16.91 13.80
N GLU A 52 -18.96 17.12 14.70
CA GLU A 52 -18.87 16.68 16.10
C GLU A 52 -20.05 15.79 16.49
N THR A 53 -19.82 14.88 17.45
CA THR A 53 -20.90 14.22 18.21
C THR A 53 -20.79 14.69 19.66
N ARG A 54 -21.93 15.00 20.29
CA ARG A 54 -22.03 15.35 21.71
C ARG A 54 -23.13 14.51 22.34
N GLU A 55 -22.78 13.80 23.41
CA GLU A 55 -23.71 12.94 24.14
C GLU A 55 -23.78 13.38 25.60
N LYS A 56 -24.97 13.28 26.20
CA LYS A 56 -25.19 13.50 27.63
C LYS A 56 -26.13 12.42 28.14
N ILE A 57 -25.58 11.43 28.82
CA ILE A 57 -26.35 10.39 29.50
C ILE A 57 -26.72 10.91 30.90
N GLY A 58 -27.99 10.77 31.28
CA GLY A 58 -28.52 11.23 32.59
C GLY A 58 -28.45 10.19 33.71
N GLY A 59 -28.11 8.95 33.36
CA GLY A 59 -27.89 7.81 34.25
C GLY A 59 -26.72 6.97 33.71
N ASP A 60 -26.82 5.64 33.80
CA ASP A 60 -25.72 4.74 33.44
C ASP A 60 -25.48 4.65 31.92
N HIS A 61 -24.20 4.60 31.52
CA HIS A 61 -23.77 4.20 30.18
C HIS A 61 -23.13 2.80 30.28
N SER A 62 -23.76 1.78 29.69
CA SER A 62 -23.22 0.41 29.60
C SER A 62 -22.73 0.12 28.19
N LEU A 63 -21.43 -0.17 28.05
CA LEU A 63 -20.82 -0.64 26.80
C LEU A 63 -20.19 -2.02 27.02
N THR A 64 -20.66 -3.00 26.26
CA THR A 64 -20.14 -4.37 26.25
C THR A 64 -19.73 -4.72 24.83
N VAL A 65 -18.45 -5.05 24.62
CA VAL A 65 -17.91 -5.46 23.32
C VAL A 65 -17.47 -6.92 23.43
N GLY A 66 -17.98 -7.78 22.53
CA GLY A 66 -17.65 -9.22 22.54
C GLY A 66 -16.29 -9.58 21.94
N GLY A 67 -15.69 -8.65 21.19
CA GLY A 67 -14.31 -8.70 20.68
C GLY A 67 -13.52 -7.47 21.12
N SER A 68 -12.61 -6.99 20.27
CA SER A 68 -11.75 -5.85 20.58
C SER A 68 -12.47 -4.49 20.57
N HIS A 69 -12.24 -3.67 21.60
CA HIS A 69 -12.56 -2.24 21.56
C HIS A 69 -11.30 -1.45 21.17
N HIS A 70 -11.32 -0.83 19.99
CA HIS A 70 -10.28 0.09 19.55
C HIS A 70 -10.72 1.53 19.83
N SER A 71 -9.81 2.34 20.40
CA SER A 71 -10.06 3.73 20.78
C SER A 71 -8.86 4.59 20.39
N HIS A 72 -9.11 5.74 19.76
CA HIS A 72 -8.07 6.68 19.36
C HIS A 72 -8.59 8.12 19.53
N GLN A 73 -7.81 8.96 20.22
CA GLN A 73 -8.14 10.36 20.47
C GLN A 73 -6.97 11.24 20.05
N GLY A 74 -7.03 11.87 18.88
CA GLY A 74 -5.96 12.71 18.30
C GLY A 74 -5.63 14.02 19.04
N LYS A 75 -6.05 14.18 20.30
CA LYS A 75 -5.72 15.32 21.18
C LYS A 75 -5.57 14.92 22.65
N GLY A 76 -6.39 13.99 23.14
CA GLY A 76 -6.32 13.50 24.52
C GLY A 76 -7.61 12.83 24.98
N GLN A 77 -7.49 12.05 26.04
CA GLN A 77 -8.59 11.38 26.74
C GLN A 77 -8.65 11.96 28.17
N LEU A 78 -9.79 12.54 28.55
CA LEU A 78 -10.00 13.13 29.87
C LEU A 78 -11.08 12.32 30.60
N ILE A 79 -10.76 11.80 31.78
CA ILE A 79 -11.65 10.97 32.58
C ILE A 79 -11.70 11.53 34.00
N GLU A 80 -12.89 11.89 34.47
CA GLU A 80 -13.17 12.20 35.86
C GLU A 80 -14.20 11.18 36.37
N ALA A 81 -13.89 10.52 37.48
CA ALA A 81 -14.77 9.53 38.10
C ALA A 81 -14.84 9.78 39.61
N GLY A 82 -16.05 9.94 40.15
CA GLY A 82 -16.26 10.31 41.55
C GLY A 82 -15.97 9.21 42.59
N GLN A 83 -15.62 7.99 42.16
CA GLN A 83 -15.33 6.85 43.05
C GLN A 83 -14.17 5.97 42.57
N GLU A 84 -14.19 5.50 41.31
CA GLU A 84 -13.25 4.48 40.83
C GLU A 84 -12.96 4.61 39.33
N ILE A 85 -11.71 4.35 38.94
CA ILE A 85 -11.31 3.97 37.57
C ILE A 85 -10.55 2.65 37.69
N HIS A 86 -11.00 1.60 37.01
CA HIS A 86 -10.46 0.24 37.16
C HIS A 86 -10.00 -0.34 35.83
N HIS A 87 -8.70 -0.31 35.59
CA HIS A 87 -8.07 -0.98 34.45
C HIS A 87 -7.65 -2.40 34.84
N LYS A 88 -8.37 -3.40 34.34
CA LYS A 88 -8.06 -4.82 34.52
C LYS A 88 -7.74 -5.48 33.18
N ALA A 89 -6.50 -5.93 33.02
CA ALA A 89 -6.07 -6.74 31.87
C ALA A 89 -5.65 -8.15 32.32
N GLY A 90 -5.74 -9.12 31.42
CA GLY A 90 -5.38 -10.51 31.71
C GLY A 90 -3.87 -10.81 31.70
N MET A 91 -3.07 -10.01 30.97
CA MET A 91 -1.64 -10.26 30.77
C MET A 91 -0.75 -9.00 30.86
N LYS A 92 -1.12 -7.91 30.19
CA LYS A 92 -0.29 -6.69 30.07
C LYS A 92 -1.16 -5.43 30.22
N VAL A 93 -0.64 -4.44 30.94
CA VAL A 93 -1.04 -3.03 30.82
C VAL A 93 0.23 -2.26 30.45
N VAL A 94 0.11 -1.30 29.53
CA VAL A 94 1.21 -0.43 29.11
C VAL A 94 0.72 1.01 29.26
N ILE A 95 1.56 1.88 29.82
CA ILE A 95 1.33 3.31 29.93
C ILE A 95 2.65 3.97 29.52
N GLU A 96 2.62 4.70 28.40
CA GLU A 96 3.76 5.41 27.83
C GLU A 96 3.39 6.88 27.68
N ALA A 97 4.33 7.77 28.01
CA ALA A 97 4.20 9.21 27.82
C ALA A 97 5.59 9.81 27.55
N GLY A 98 5.70 10.68 26.55
CA GLY A 98 7.00 11.24 26.13
C GLY A 98 7.60 12.29 27.08
N ALA A 99 6.84 12.77 28.07
CA ALA A 99 7.27 13.84 28.97
C ALA A 99 7.12 13.50 30.46
N GLU A 100 5.97 12.97 30.89
CA GLU A 100 5.71 12.67 32.30
C GLU A 100 4.63 11.58 32.46
N VAL A 101 4.85 10.63 33.36
CA VAL A 101 3.81 9.77 33.96
C VAL A 101 3.78 10.05 35.45
N THR A 102 2.68 10.61 35.97
CA THR A 102 2.52 10.92 37.41
C THR A 102 1.30 10.21 38.00
N LEU A 103 1.52 9.48 39.09
CA LEU A 103 0.50 8.84 39.92
C LEU A 103 0.52 9.50 41.30
N ALA A 104 -0.55 10.20 41.68
CA ALA A 104 -0.63 10.94 42.94
C ALA A 104 -1.83 10.52 43.79
N ALA A 105 -1.60 10.31 45.10
CA ALA A 105 -2.65 9.94 46.05
C ALA A 105 -2.28 10.39 47.48
N GLY A 106 -3.21 11.02 48.20
CA GLY A 106 -3.06 11.31 49.64
C GLY A 106 -1.82 12.14 50.03
N GLY A 107 -1.36 13.04 49.15
CA GLY A 107 -0.12 13.82 49.36
C GLY A 107 1.18 13.05 49.10
N SER A 108 1.09 11.83 48.55
CA SER A 108 2.23 11.05 48.04
C SER A 108 2.15 10.97 46.51
N PHE A 109 3.28 10.76 45.84
CA PHE A 109 3.32 10.53 44.40
C PHE A 109 4.44 9.58 43.96
N VAL A 110 4.22 8.95 42.81
CA VAL A 110 5.25 8.34 41.95
C VAL A 110 5.23 9.11 40.64
N LYS A 111 6.39 9.57 40.18
CA LYS A 111 6.57 10.24 38.89
C LYS A 111 7.70 9.58 38.09
N VAL A 112 7.49 9.43 36.79
CA VAL A 112 8.52 9.12 35.80
C VAL A 112 8.62 10.28 34.81
N ASP A 113 9.82 10.85 34.66
CA ASP A 113 10.13 11.92 33.70
C ASP A 113 11.61 11.79 33.23
N PRO A 114 12.13 12.66 32.33
CA PRO A 114 13.51 12.57 31.84
C PRO A 114 14.63 12.70 32.90
N SER A 115 14.32 13.09 34.14
CA SER A 115 15.25 13.05 35.28
C SER A 115 15.27 11.69 36.01
N GLY A 116 14.34 10.79 35.69
CA GLY A 116 14.24 9.44 36.23
C GLY A 116 12.92 9.17 36.96
N VAL A 117 12.98 8.30 37.97
CA VAL A 117 11.82 7.91 38.79
C VAL A 117 11.88 8.61 40.15
N SER A 118 10.94 9.52 40.40
CA SER A 118 10.76 10.20 41.67
C SER A 118 9.65 9.54 42.48
N VAL A 119 9.91 9.20 43.75
CA VAL A 119 8.91 8.66 44.69
C VAL A 119 8.94 9.52 45.96
N SER A 120 7.79 10.05 46.36
CA SER A 120 7.67 10.97 47.49
C SER A 120 6.39 10.76 48.28
N GLY A 121 6.44 10.99 49.59
CA GLY A 121 5.30 10.89 50.50
C GLY A 121 5.76 10.82 51.97
N PRO A 122 4.83 10.93 52.95
CA PRO A 122 5.18 10.92 54.37
C PRO A 122 5.84 9.62 54.87
N MET A 123 5.61 8.50 54.17
CA MET A 123 6.26 7.21 54.42
C MET A 123 6.27 6.37 53.15
N VAL A 124 7.45 6.00 52.65
CA VAL A 124 7.59 5.08 51.50
C VAL A 124 7.88 3.68 52.02
N LYS A 125 7.01 2.71 51.69
CA LYS A 125 7.13 1.30 52.10
C LYS A 125 7.73 0.46 50.97
N MET A 126 9.05 0.25 51.00
CA MET A 126 9.72 -0.72 50.12
C MET A 126 9.74 -2.10 50.79
N ASN A 127 9.27 -3.12 50.09
CA ASN A 127 9.30 -4.54 50.49
C ASN A 127 8.73 -4.84 51.90
N SER A 128 7.85 -3.99 52.44
CA SER A 128 7.40 -4.06 53.84
C SER A 128 5.93 -3.66 54.03
N GLY A 129 5.07 -4.69 54.04
CA GLY A 129 3.66 -4.59 54.42
C GLY A 129 2.71 -4.01 53.36
N GLY A 130 1.43 -4.33 53.50
CA GLY A 130 0.36 -3.95 52.58
C GLY A 130 -0.31 -5.16 51.91
N ALA A 131 -1.44 -4.90 51.27
CA ALA A 131 -2.14 -5.80 50.35
C ALA A 131 -2.62 -4.95 49.15
N PRO A 132 -2.75 -5.52 47.94
CA PRO A 132 -3.28 -4.77 46.80
C PRO A 132 -4.73 -4.33 47.05
N GLY A 133 -5.10 -3.18 46.51
CA GLY A 133 -6.50 -2.75 46.46
C GLY A 133 -7.31 -3.64 45.49
N SER A 134 -8.57 -3.89 45.83
CA SER A 134 -9.52 -4.60 44.97
C SER A 134 -10.44 -3.60 44.28
N GLY A 135 -10.43 -3.56 42.95
CA GLY A 135 -11.43 -2.82 42.18
C GLY A 135 -12.72 -3.61 41.98
N SER A 136 -13.84 -2.92 41.75
CA SER A 136 -15.21 -3.49 41.68
C SER A 136 -15.38 -4.49 40.53
N GLY A 137 -14.94 -4.12 39.33
CA GLY A 137 -15.04 -4.92 38.11
C GLY A 137 -16.14 -4.42 37.18
N VAL A 138 -16.37 -5.13 36.06
CA VAL A 138 -17.37 -4.74 35.06
C VAL A 138 -18.68 -5.48 35.31
N SER A 139 -19.77 -4.73 35.51
CA SER A 139 -21.15 -5.24 35.70
C SER A 139 -22.16 -4.54 34.79
N ALA A 140 -21.76 -4.29 33.53
CA ALA A 140 -22.56 -3.62 32.52
C ALA A 140 -23.89 -4.34 32.23
N GLN A 141 -24.96 -3.58 31.98
CA GLN A 141 -26.27 -4.12 31.63
C GLN A 141 -26.40 -4.34 30.13
N SER A 142 -27.14 -5.38 29.72
CA SER A 142 -27.44 -5.65 28.31
C SER A 142 -28.58 -4.74 27.79
N PRO A 143 -28.52 -4.30 26.52
CA PRO A 143 -29.64 -3.58 25.89
C PRO A 143 -30.93 -4.42 25.83
N GLY A 144 -32.08 -3.75 25.90
CA GLY A 144 -33.39 -4.38 25.68
C GLY A 144 -33.66 -4.70 24.20
N SER A 145 -34.53 -5.67 23.94
CA SER A 145 -34.97 -6.04 22.59
C SER A 145 -36.10 -5.12 22.09
N PRO A 146 -36.10 -4.71 20.80
CA PRO A 146 -37.21 -3.95 20.23
C PRO A 146 -38.47 -4.81 20.09
N GLN A 147 -39.65 -4.18 20.14
CA GLN A 147 -40.92 -4.84 19.87
C GLN A 147 -41.13 -5.02 18.36
N GLY A 148 -41.69 -6.17 17.95
CA GLY A 148 -41.90 -6.50 16.55
C GLY A 148 -43.31 -6.20 16.06
N VAL A 149 -43.43 -5.40 14.99
CA VAL A 149 -44.70 -5.18 14.28
C VAL A 149 -45.07 -6.45 13.52
N THR A 150 -46.18 -7.10 13.89
CA THR A 150 -46.72 -8.24 13.12
C THR A 150 -47.56 -7.76 11.95
N ALA A 151 -47.43 -8.38 10.78
CA ALA A 151 -48.30 -8.14 9.63
C ALA A 151 -49.77 -8.52 9.94
N LYS A 152 -50.54 -7.57 10.48
CA LYS A 152 -51.96 -7.68 10.81
C LYS A 152 -52.82 -6.58 10.16
N GLY A 153 -52.36 -6.05 9.03
CA GLY A 153 -53.25 -5.42 8.07
C GLY A 153 -54.04 -6.49 7.32
N GLY A 154 -55.35 -6.57 7.56
CA GLY A 154 -56.23 -7.29 6.63
C GLY A 154 -56.22 -6.58 5.28
N LYS A 155 -56.32 -7.33 4.17
CA LYS A 155 -56.53 -6.72 2.85
C LYS A 155 -57.83 -5.93 2.84
N VAL A 156 -57.73 -4.61 2.93
CA VAL A 156 -58.78 -3.70 2.51
C VAL A 156 -58.68 -3.65 0.99
N GLU A 157 -59.71 -4.12 0.28
CA GLU A 157 -59.82 -3.87 -1.16
C GLU A 157 -59.81 -2.36 -1.40
N PRO A 158 -59.06 -1.83 -2.39
CA PRO A 158 -58.94 -0.38 -2.55
C PRO A 158 -60.30 0.28 -2.76
N GLU A 159 -60.69 1.16 -1.83
CA GLU A 159 -61.83 2.04 -2.07
C GLU A 159 -61.55 2.87 -3.32
N ALA A 160 -62.50 2.88 -4.25
CA ALA A 160 -62.33 3.51 -5.56
C ALA A 160 -62.25 5.04 -5.41
N LEU A 161 -61.02 5.55 -5.29
CA LEU A 161 -60.75 6.98 -5.25
C LEU A 161 -61.38 7.67 -6.46
N ALA A 162 -62.13 8.74 -6.21
CA ALA A 162 -62.81 9.48 -7.26
C ALA A 162 -61.81 9.99 -8.30
N THR A 163 -62.08 9.72 -9.58
CA THR A 163 -61.24 10.16 -10.70
C THR A 163 -61.31 11.68 -10.86
N THR A 164 -60.33 12.39 -10.31
CA THR A 164 -60.08 13.80 -10.62
C THR A 164 -59.37 13.92 -11.97
N ASP A 165 -59.78 14.89 -12.80
CA ASP A 165 -59.22 15.09 -14.14
C ASP A 165 -57.70 15.29 -14.15
N GLN A 166 -57.05 14.81 -15.22
CA GLN A 166 -55.62 15.02 -15.40
C GLN A 166 -55.30 16.51 -15.61
N ARG A 167 -54.33 17.03 -14.85
CA ARG A 167 -53.61 18.25 -15.25
C ARG A 167 -52.98 18.03 -16.64
N PRO A 168 -52.97 19.03 -17.53
CA PRO A 168 -52.28 18.92 -18.82
C PRO A 168 -50.81 18.55 -18.63
N LYS A 169 -50.32 17.57 -19.41
CA LYS A 169 -48.90 17.23 -19.44
C LYS A 169 -48.09 18.41 -19.96
N GLY A 170 -46.98 18.72 -19.29
CA GLY A 170 -45.85 19.37 -19.95
C GLY A 170 -45.23 18.38 -20.94
N ASP A 171 -44.93 18.84 -22.16
CA ASP A 171 -44.45 17.99 -23.26
C ASP A 171 -42.90 17.90 -23.28
N PRO A 172 -42.30 16.69 -23.11
CA PRO A 172 -40.85 16.49 -23.20
C PRO A 172 -40.32 16.27 -24.64
N SER A 173 -41.18 16.31 -25.67
CA SER A 173 -40.81 16.05 -27.07
C SER A 173 -39.63 16.89 -27.58
N ALA A 174 -39.66 18.21 -27.32
CA ALA A 174 -38.78 19.19 -27.96
C ALA A 174 -37.26 19.03 -27.67
N THR A 175 -36.88 18.30 -26.62
CA THR A 175 -35.47 18.12 -26.22
C THR A 175 -34.86 16.83 -26.76
N ILE A 176 -35.64 15.74 -26.80
CA ILE A 176 -35.13 14.40 -27.15
C ILE A 176 -34.76 14.31 -28.63
N ASP A 177 -35.57 14.88 -29.52
CA ASP A 177 -35.30 14.79 -30.96
C ASP A 177 -34.17 15.72 -31.42
N ARG A 178 -33.88 16.80 -30.66
CA ARG A 178 -32.68 17.63 -30.88
C ARG A 178 -31.39 16.87 -30.53
N LEU A 179 -31.39 16.08 -29.46
CA LEU A 179 -30.26 15.21 -29.10
C LEU A 179 -30.04 14.09 -30.14
N LYS A 180 -31.12 13.48 -30.64
CA LYS A 180 -31.03 12.50 -31.74
C LYS A 180 -30.50 13.11 -33.04
N ALA A 181 -30.93 14.32 -33.39
CA ALA A 181 -30.45 15.03 -34.57
C ALA A 181 -28.94 15.37 -34.48
N ALA A 182 -28.45 15.74 -33.29
CA ALA A 182 -27.02 15.99 -33.06
C ALA A 182 -26.18 14.69 -33.10
N ALA A 183 -26.71 13.58 -32.61
CA ALA A 183 -26.05 12.27 -32.71
C ALA A 183 -26.00 11.78 -34.17
N ALA A 184 -27.04 12.00 -34.96
CA ALA A 184 -27.13 11.61 -36.36
C ALA A 184 -26.19 12.38 -37.31
N THR A 185 -25.60 13.50 -36.86
CA THR A 185 -24.66 14.32 -37.64
C THR A 185 -23.20 14.22 -37.16
N GLY A 186 -22.90 13.33 -36.21
CA GLY A 186 -21.52 12.95 -35.84
C GLY A 186 -20.72 14.00 -35.06
N ALA A 187 -21.34 15.08 -34.59
CA ALA A 187 -20.67 16.24 -34.01
C ALA A 187 -20.23 16.04 -32.53
N VAL A 188 -19.42 15.02 -32.24
CA VAL A 188 -18.85 14.76 -30.90
C VAL A 188 -17.41 14.20 -30.93
N SER A 189 -16.52 14.77 -31.75
CA SER A 189 -15.08 14.74 -31.46
C SER A 189 -14.31 15.88 -32.14
N ALA A 190 -13.09 16.13 -31.64
CA ALA A 190 -12.04 16.98 -32.20
C ALA A 190 -12.29 18.51 -32.25
N SER A 191 -11.17 19.24 -32.26
CA SER A 191 -11.09 20.69 -32.26
C SER A 191 -11.14 21.27 -33.67
N ALA A 192 -12.22 21.96 -34.02
CA ALA A 192 -12.26 22.86 -35.16
C ALA A 192 -13.28 23.99 -34.91
N CYS A 193 -12.83 25.25 -35.02
CA CYS A 193 -13.74 26.36 -35.22
C CYS A 193 -13.96 26.51 -36.72
N SER A 194 -15.10 26.01 -37.22
CA SER A 194 -15.43 26.09 -38.65
C SER A 194 -15.74 27.52 -39.06
N GLN A 195 -14.71 28.24 -39.49
CA GLN A 195 -14.84 29.42 -40.33
C GLN A 195 -15.29 29.00 -41.74
N ASP A 196 -15.97 29.90 -42.45
CA ASP A 196 -16.26 29.74 -43.87
C ASP A 196 -15.01 29.94 -44.76
N GLU A 197 -15.18 29.81 -46.07
CA GLU A 197 -14.12 29.96 -47.07
C GLU A 197 -13.50 31.39 -47.12
N ASN A 198 -14.04 32.35 -46.35
CA ASN A 198 -13.52 33.72 -46.22
C ASN A 198 -13.03 34.04 -44.79
N GLY A 199 -13.09 33.10 -43.85
CA GLY A 199 -12.58 33.25 -42.48
C GLY A 199 -13.64 33.66 -41.43
N HIS A 200 -14.94 33.61 -41.73
CA HIS A 200 -15.99 34.08 -40.81
C HIS A 200 -16.71 32.97 -40.05
N CYS A 201 -17.01 33.20 -38.76
CA CYS A 201 -17.78 32.28 -37.92
C CYS A 201 -19.29 32.61 -37.97
N THR A 202 -20.11 31.62 -38.30
CA THR A 202 -21.50 31.81 -38.78
C THR A 202 -22.58 31.92 -37.69
N VAL A 203 -22.21 32.09 -36.42
CA VAL A 203 -23.17 32.17 -35.30
C VAL A 203 -23.75 33.57 -35.11
N HIS A 204 -23.04 34.63 -35.49
CA HIS A 204 -23.51 36.02 -35.44
C HIS A 204 -23.00 36.85 -36.63
N ASP A 205 -23.74 37.91 -36.96
CA ASP A 205 -23.53 38.79 -38.11
C ASP A 205 -22.38 39.80 -37.90
N HIS A 206 -21.72 40.23 -38.99
CA HIS A 206 -20.47 40.99 -38.94
C HIS A 206 -20.30 42.03 -40.07
N GLY A 207 -19.87 43.22 -39.68
CA GLY A 207 -19.39 44.26 -40.61
C GLY A 207 -18.00 43.95 -41.20
N SER A 208 -17.86 44.21 -42.50
CA SER A 208 -16.70 43.91 -43.37
C SER A 208 -15.36 44.59 -43.04
N GLY A 209 -14.23 43.94 -43.34
CA GLY A 209 -13.00 44.65 -43.78
C GLY A 209 -11.63 43.93 -43.70
N GLY A 210 -11.00 43.63 -44.85
CA GLY A 210 -9.56 43.97 -45.05
C GLY A 210 -8.45 42.89 -45.18
N GLN A 211 -8.44 42.12 -46.29
CA GLN A 211 -7.26 41.77 -47.13
C GLN A 211 -5.91 41.20 -46.60
N SER A 212 -5.50 40.08 -47.24
CA SER A 212 -4.17 39.76 -47.85
C SER A 212 -3.01 39.15 -47.02
N GLY A 213 -2.16 38.33 -47.68
CA GLY A 213 -0.80 37.97 -47.20
C GLY A 213 -0.30 36.52 -47.43
N SER A 214 -0.16 36.06 -48.67
CA SER A 214 0.22 34.67 -49.01
C SER A 214 1.71 34.29 -48.88
N GLY A 215 2.00 33.03 -48.50
CA GLY A 215 2.91 32.15 -49.28
C GLY A 215 4.24 31.67 -48.65
N GLY A 216 4.73 30.51 -49.12
CA GLY A 216 6.10 30.00 -48.91
C GLY A 216 6.19 28.64 -48.20
N ALA A 217 6.98 27.70 -48.74
CA ALA A 217 7.20 26.36 -48.18
C ALA A 217 8.61 25.81 -48.52
N ALA A 218 8.90 24.60 -48.04
CA ALA A 218 9.99 23.67 -48.44
C ALA A 218 11.40 23.84 -47.82
N SER A 219 11.67 23.01 -46.80
CA SER A 219 12.76 21.99 -46.73
C SER A 219 14.24 22.27 -47.13
N ALA A 220 15.13 21.62 -46.34
CA ALA A 220 16.42 21.00 -46.69
C ALA A 220 17.75 21.73 -46.34
N THR A 221 18.50 21.08 -45.43
CA THR A 221 19.95 21.13 -45.18
C THR A 221 20.70 20.15 -46.12
N PRO A 222 22.06 19.94 -46.09
CA PRO A 222 23.10 20.44 -45.15
C PRO A 222 24.42 20.95 -45.79
N SER A 223 25.39 21.32 -44.90
CA SER A 223 26.84 20.99 -44.95
C SER A 223 27.84 22.16 -45.01
N ALA A 224 28.80 22.22 -44.04
CA ALA A 224 30.26 22.11 -44.29
C ALA A 224 31.17 22.55 -43.10
N ALA A 225 31.82 21.56 -42.46
CA ALA A 225 33.21 21.52 -41.95
C ALA A 225 33.88 22.66 -41.11
N GLN A 226 34.27 22.28 -39.87
CA GLN A 226 35.62 22.45 -39.24
C GLN A 226 36.12 23.89 -38.89
N THR A 227 37.05 24.12 -37.94
CA THR A 227 38.11 23.33 -37.26
C THR A 227 38.37 23.98 -35.85
N ALA A 228 39.25 23.60 -34.89
CA ALA A 228 40.36 22.65 -34.71
C ALA A 228 40.75 22.49 -33.19
N LYS A 229 41.84 21.74 -32.92
CA LYS A 229 42.79 21.80 -31.77
C LYS A 229 42.50 21.01 -30.47
N ASN A 230 43.00 19.77 -30.48
CA ASN A 230 43.83 19.10 -29.46
C ASN A 230 43.90 19.70 -28.03
N GLN A 231 43.48 18.89 -27.04
CA GLN A 231 44.17 18.79 -25.75
C GLN A 231 44.71 17.36 -25.55
N LYS A 232 45.56 17.16 -24.52
CA LYS A 232 46.25 15.89 -24.26
C LYS A 232 45.27 14.80 -23.84
N SER A 233 45.52 13.56 -24.27
CA SER A 233 44.78 12.39 -23.81
C SER A 233 45.06 12.11 -22.33
N THR A 234 44.21 12.62 -21.45
CA THR A 234 43.81 11.87 -20.25
C THR A 234 42.92 10.74 -20.72
N GLN A 235 43.30 9.48 -20.43
CA GLN A 235 42.43 8.32 -20.61
C GLN A 235 41.07 8.63 -19.97
N ASN A 236 40.00 8.61 -20.75
CA ASN A 236 38.67 9.03 -20.29
C ASN A 236 38.01 7.90 -19.49
N ARG A 237 38.64 7.50 -18.37
CA ARG A 237 38.22 6.37 -17.54
C ARG A 237 36.82 6.64 -16.98
N THR A 238 35.96 5.63 -17.08
CA THR A 238 34.59 5.64 -16.54
C THR A 238 34.56 4.82 -15.25
N LEU A 239 33.86 5.32 -14.23
CA LEU A 239 33.53 4.56 -13.03
C LEU A 239 32.11 4.02 -13.18
N ARG A 240 31.93 2.71 -12.99
CA ARG A 240 30.60 2.09 -12.98
C ARG A 240 30.15 1.84 -11.53
N ILE A 241 28.95 2.27 -11.19
CA ILE A 241 28.38 2.14 -9.84
C ILE A 241 27.05 1.40 -9.92
N GLY A 242 26.99 0.19 -9.35
CA GLY A 242 25.75 -0.52 -9.11
C GLY A 242 25.04 0.07 -7.88
N VAL A 243 23.76 0.44 -7.97
CA VAL A 243 22.98 0.99 -6.85
C VAL A 243 21.72 0.15 -6.66
N PHE A 244 21.56 -0.44 -5.47
CA PHE A 244 20.63 -1.54 -5.21
C PHE A 244 19.62 -1.16 -4.11
N PHE A 245 18.41 -0.77 -4.48
CA PHE A 245 17.35 -0.32 -3.57
C PHE A 245 16.36 -1.44 -3.23
N ASP A 246 16.41 -1.95 -2.00
CA ASP A 246 15.62 -3.11 -1.61
C ASP A 246 14.13 -2.81 -1.32
N GLY A 247 13.32 -3.88 -1.24
CA GLY A 247 11.89 -3.82 -0.99
C GLY A 247 11.50 -3.36 0.42
N THR A 248 10.21 -3.05 0.61
CA THR A 248 9.68 -2.60 1.91
C THR A 248 10.07 -3.59 3.03
N SER A 249 10.69 -3.10 4.10
CA SER A 249 11.17 -3.90 5.23
C SER A 249 12.15 -5.02 4.88
N CYS A 250 12.84 -4.96 3.72
CA CYS A 250 13.93 -5.88 3.36
C CYS A 250 15.29 -5.26 3.67
N ASN A 251 16.18 -6.06 4.25
CA ASN A 251 17.54 -5.69 4.63
C ASN A 251 18.42 -6.95 4.54
N MET A 252 19.33 -6.98 3.56
CA MET A 252 20.22 -8.09 3.25
C MET A 252 21.00 -8.59 4.47
N GLU A 253 21.55 -7.69 5.29
CA GLU A 253 22.34 -8.03 6.46
C GLU A 253 21.50 -8.72 7.55
N THR A 254 20.27 -8.26 7.81
CA THR A 254 19.39 -8.87 8.82
C THR A 254 18.65 -10.10 8.30
N ASP A 255 18.26 -10.11 7.03
CA ASP A 255 17.43 -11.18 6.46
C ASP A 255 18.26 -12.45 6.22
N ARG A 256 19.58 -12.33 6.05
CA ARG A 256 20.55 -13.46 6.13
C ARG A 256 20.61 -14.16 7.49
N GLN A 257 20.07 -13.55 8.55
CA GLN A 257 20.17 -14.03 9.93
C GLN A 257 18.84 -14.60 10.45
N ARG A 258 17.88 -14.86 9.56
CA ARG A 258 16.50 -15.24 9.89
C ARG A 258 16.09 -16.57 9.26
N ASP A 259 15.38 -17.39 10.03
CA ASP A 259 14.83 -18.69 9.58
C ASP A 259 13.41 -18.54 8.93
N ASP A 260 12.79 -17.36 9.05
CA ASP A 260 11.41 -17.09 8.63
C ASP A 260 11.29 -16.29 7.31
N ARG A 261 12.42 -15.90 6.70
CA ARG A 261 12.46 -15.17 5.43
C ARG A 261 13.82 -15.32 4.71
N ASP A 262 13.80 -15.20 3.39
CA ASP A 262 15.01 -15.18 2.55
C ASP A 262 15.42 -13.73 2.22
N VAL A 263 16.63 -13.56 1.69
CA VAL A 263 17.03 -12.32 1.03
C VAL A 263 16.34 -12.15 -0.34
N THR A 264 16.18 -10.90 -0.76
CA THR A 264 15.54 -10.55 -2.03
C THR A 264 16.46 -10.75 -3.24
N ASN A 265 15.89 -10.67 -4.44
CA ASN A 265 16.63 -10.63 -5.70
C ASN A 265 17.53 -9.38 -5.83
N ILE A 266 17.27 -8.32 -5.05
CA ILE A 266 18.14 -7.14 -4.99
C ILE A 266 19.44 -7.45 -4.23
N ALA A 267 19.34 -8.13 -3.09
CA ALA A 267 20.51 -8.64 -2.37
C ALA A 267 21.30 -9.66 -3.21
N LYS A 268 20.61 -10.59 -3.88
CA LYS A 268 21.24 -11.62 -4.74
C LYS A 268 21.96 -10.99 -5.95
N LEU A 269 21.39 -9.96 -6.60
CA LEU A 269 22.08 -9.22 -7.66
C LEU A 269 23.20 -8.31 -7.13
N TYR A 270 23.06 -7.75 -5.93
CA TYR A 270 24.13 -6.99 -5.27
C TYR A 270 25.36 -7.88 -5.07
N ASP A 271 25.18 -9.08 -4.50
CA ASP A 271 26.26 -10.06 -4.27
C ASP A 271 27.01 -10.42 -5.56
N LEU A 272 26.27 -10.60 -6.67
CA LEU A 272 26.81 -10.92 -7.99
C LEU A 272 27.53 -9.74 -8.68
N TYR A 273 27.41 -8.50 -8.22
CA TYR A 273 28.00 -7.34 -8.91
C TYR A 273 29.51 -7.20 -8.63
N GLN A 274 30.34 -7.42 -9.64
CA GLN A 274 31.79 -7.61 -9.53
C GLN A 274 32.55 -6.30 -9.24
N GLU A 275 33.00 -6.11 -8.00
CA GLU A 275 33.85 -4.97 -7.64
C GLU A 275 35.30 -5.14 -8.12
N ARG A 276 35.86 -4.07 -8.71
CA ARG A 276 37.25 -3.99 -9.22
C ARG A 276 37.65 -2.53 -9.45
N GLU A 277 38.87 -2.27 -9.92
CA GLU A 277 39.28 -0.91 -10.30
C GLU A 277 38.29 -0.33 -11.35
N GLY A 278 37.60 0.76 -11.00
CA GLY A 278 36.58 1.39 -11.85
C GLY A 278 35.19 0.76 -11.81
N ILE A 279 34.91 -0.22 -10.93
CA ILE A 279 33.57 -0.79 -10.72
C ILE A 279 33.33 -1.04 -9.22
N THR A 280 32.23 -0.50 -8.67
CA THR A 280 31.84 -0.70 -7.26
C THR A 280 30.31 -0.72 -7.11
N ARG A 281 29.79 -1.08 -5.94
CA ARG A 281 28.36 -1.23 -5.65
C ARG A 281 27.95 -0.56 -4.33
N ILE A 282 26.69 -0.15 -4.25
CA ILE A 282 26.07 0.43 -3.07
C ILE A 282 24.74 -0.30 -2.84
N TYR A 283 24.66 -1.05 -1.75
CA TYR A 283 23.40 -1.60 -1.25
C TYR A 283 22.66 -0.55 -0.43
N GLN A 284 21.33 -0.56 -0.54
CA GLN A 284 20.44 0.32 0.21
C GLN A 284 19.22 -0.48 0.71
N PRO A 285 19.16 -0.83 2.01
CA PRO A 285 17.98 -1.50 2.58
C PRO A 285 16.73 -0.63 2.41
N GLY A 286 15.59 -1.28 2.26
CA GLY A 286 14.36 -0.63 1.78
C GLY A 286 13.62 0.21 2.83
N PRO A 287 12.58 0.95 2.41
CA PRO A 287 11.76 1.75 3.33
C PRO A 287 11.18 0.89 4.47
N GLY A 288 11.26 1.39 5.70
CA GLY A 288 10.78 0.71 6.91
C GLY A 288 11.72 -0.35 7.51
N ALA A 289 12.82 -0.71 6.83
CA ALA A 289 13.78 -1.69 7.36
C ALA A 289 14.65 -1.12 8.50
N ILE A 290 14.73 -1.85 9.60
CA ILE A 290 15.41 -1.46 10.85
C ILE A 290 16.94 -1.70 10.73
N PRO A 291 17.82 -0.90 11.38
CA PRO A 291 19.26 -1.16 11.44
C PRO A 291 19.64 -2.39 12.29
N GLU A 292 20.73 -3.08 11.90
CA GLU A 292 21.27 -4.28 12.56
C GLU A 292 21.51 -4.10 14.08
N SER A 293 21.96 -2.92 14.51
CA SER A 293 22.21 -2.58 15.92
C SER A 293 20.96 -2.61 16.83
N SER A 294 19.79 -2.87 16.26
CA SER A 294 18.48 -2.87 16.94
C SER A 294 17.93 -4.30 17.11
N VAL A 295 18.66 -5.32 16.65
CA VAL A 295 18.20 -6.72 16.67
C VAL A 295 18.54 -7.36 18.02
N ASN A 296 17.56 -7.41 18.92
CA ASN A 296 17.59 -8.22 20.14
C ASN A 296 16.73 -9.49 19.96
N ASN A 297 17.27 -10.63 20.40
CA ASN A 297 16.85 -11.97 19.97
C ASN A 297 15.36 -12.31 20.17
N ASN A 298 14.78 -12.98 19.16
CA ASN A 298 13.59 -13.84 19.23
C ASN A 298 12.24 -13.17 19.54
N THR A 299 12.06 -11.90 19.17
CA THR A 299 10.75 -11.30 18.91
C THR A 299 10.76 -10.61 17.55
N GLU A 300 9.61 -10.57 16.86
CA GLU A 300 9.43 -9.69 15.70
C GLU A 300 9.76 -8.25 16.13
N ALA A 301 10.84 -7.68 15.61
CA ALA A 301 11.28 -6.35 15.98
C ALA A 301 10.21 -5.32 15.57
N ASP A 302 9.89 -4.38 16.45
CA ASP A 302 8.86 -3.35 16.25
C ASP A 302 9.09 -2.59 14.93
N THR A 303 8.38 -3.01 13.88
CA THR A 303 8.50 -2.39 12.56
C THR A 303 7.92 -0.99 12.63
N SER A 304 8.69 -0.01 12.15
CA SER A 304 8.31 1.40 12.09
C SER A 304 6.97 1.52 11.35
N VAL A 305 5.86 1.62 12.09
CA VAL A 305 4.49 1.58 11.52
C VAL A 305 4.30 2.69 10.48
N VAL A 306 4.97 3.83 10.68
CA VAL A 306 5.02 4.96 9.75
C VAL A 306 5.80 4.59 8.47
N GLY A 307 6.99 4.00 8.61
CA GLY A 307 7.80 3.55 7.47
C GLY A 307 7.19 2.38 6.69
N LEU A 308 6.52 1.45 7.38
CA LEU A 308 5.88 0.27 6.78
C LEU A 308 4.58 0.65 6.04
N ALA A 309 3.74 1.51 6.63
CA ALA A 309 2.53 2.00 5.97
C ALA A 309 2.87 3.01 4.86
N PHE A 310 3.47 4.15 5.21
CA PHE A 310 3.56 5.32 4.35
C PHE A 310 4.88 5.44 3.57
N GLY A 311 5.87 4.58 3.83
CA GLY A 311 7.17 4.61 3.13
C GLY A 311 8.04 5.84 3.43
N ILE A 312 7.67 6.66 4.42
CA ILE A 312 8.32 7.92 4.82
C ILE A 312 8.73 7.87 6.30
N GLY A 313 9.40 8.90 6.81
CA GLY A 313 9.94 8.95 8.18
C GLY A 313 11.42 8.58 8.25
N PRO A 314 11.98 8.34 9.45
CA PRO A 314 13.41 8.10 9.63
C PRO A 314 13.93 6.89 8.84
N GLU A 315 13.18 5.79 8.76
CA GLU A 315 13.51 4.61 7.93
C GLU A 315 12.97 4.70 6.49
N GLY A 316 12.41 5.86 6.11
CA GLY A 316 11.66 6.07 4.87
C GLY A 316 12.51 6.36 3.63
N GLY A 317 11.82 6.52 2.50
CA GLY A 317 12.41 6.69 1.18
C GLY A 317 13.40 7.85 1.06
N HIS A 318 13.13 8.99 1.71
CA HIS A 318 14.02 10.15 1.71
C HIS A 318 15.36 9.83 2.37
N THR A 319 15.34 9.12 3.50
CA THR A 319 16.56 8.63 4.16
C THR A 319 17.33 7.66 3.26
N ARG A 320 16.64 6.79 2.51
CA ARG A 320 17.30 5.86 1.57
C ARG A 320 17.99 6.58 0.42
N ILE A 321 17.37 7.63 -0.15
CA ILE A 321 18.01 8.50 -1.15
C ILE A 321 19.20 9.28 -0.56
N LYS A 322 19.05 9.84 0.65
CA LYS A 322 20.12 10.54 1.39
C LYS A 322 21.32 9.64 1.68
N GLN A 323 21.06 8.38 2.07
CA GLN A 323 22.08 7.36 2.33
C GLN A 323 22.81 6.94 1.04
N ALA A 324 22.08 6.68 -0.05
CA ALA A 324 22.66 6.37 -1.36
C ALA A 324 23.54 7.52 -1.90
N LEU A 325 23.07 8.76 -1.88
CA LEU A 325 23.83 9.94 -2.30
C LEU A 325 25.07 10.18 -1.44
N ALA A 326 24.99 9.93 -0.12
CA ALA A 326 26.16 9.99 0.76
C ALA A 326 27.17 8.86 0.45
N GLY A 327 26.71 7.67 0.05
CA GLY A 327 27.57 6.59 -0.45
C GLY A 327 28.29 6.99 -1.73
N ILE A 328 27.56 7.50 -2.72
CA ILE A 328 28.10 7.98 -4.00
C ILE A 328 29.13 9.09 -3.77
N ARG A 329 28.85 10.09 -2.92
CA ARG A 329 29.82 11.14 -2.61
C ARG A 329 31.11 10.62 -1.97
N ARG A 330 31.05 9.60 -1.11
CA ARG A 330 32.25 8.94 -0.55
C ARG A 330 33.06 8.24 -1.65
N VAL A 331 32.40 7.48 -2.53
CA VAL A 331 33.03 6.80 -3.67
C VAL A 331 33.70 7.81 -4.60
N LEU A 332 32.99 8.87 -4.99
CA LEU A 332 33.52 9.89 -5.91
C LEU A 332 34.67 10.70 -5.30
N ALA A 333 34.59 11.07 -4.01
CA ALA A 333 35.67 11.76 -3.30
C ALA A 333 36.93 10.89 -3.09
N ALA A 334 36.80 9.56 -3.12
CA ALA A 334 37.91 8.62 -3.06
C ALA A 334 38.51 8.26 -4.45
N SER A 335 38.09 8.94 -5.52
CA SER A 335 38.41 8.54 -6.90
C SER A 335 38.76 9.74 -7.80
N GLU A 336 39.54 9.50 -8.86
CA GLU A 336 39.85 10.52 -9.89
C GLU A 336 38.85 10.52 -11.08
N TYR A 337 37.80 9.70 -11.03
CA TYR A 337 36.89 9.47 -12.14
C TYR A 337 35.89 10.63 -12.30
N LYS A 338 35.65 11.04 -13.55
CA LYS A 338 34.74 12.14 -13.89
C LYS A 338 33.51 11.74 -14.69
N ASN A 339 33.57 10.63 -15.43
CA ASN A 339 32.43 10.08 -16.14
C ASN A 339 31.92 8.88 -15.34
N ILE A 340 30.67 8.92 -14.88
CA ILE A 340 30.07 7.91 -14.02
C ILE A 340 28.92 7.23 -14.76
N VAL A 341 28.87 5.90 -14.75
CA VAL A 341 27.74 5.12 -15.29
C VAL A 341 27.07 4.37 -14.15
N PHE A 342 25.77 4.57 -13.98
CA PHE A 342 25.00 3.88 -12.95
C PHE A 342 24.25 2.67 -13.54
N ASP A 343 24.31 1.54 -12.83
CA ASP A 343 23.37 0.43 -13.01
C ASP A 343 22.44 0.41 -11.79
N ILE A 344 21.15 0.67 -11.97
CA ILE A 344 20.23 0.95 -10.87
C ILE A 344 19.21 -0.17 -10.76
N PHE A 345 19.24 -0.90 -9.65
CA PHE A 345 18.33 -2.00 -9.37
C PHE A 345 17.37 -1.64 -8.23
N GLY A 346 16.13 -2.11 -8.29
CA GLY A 346 15.25 -2.02 -7.14
C GLY A 346 14.01 -2.91 -7.19
N PHE A 347 13.47 -3.23 -6.01
CA PHE A 347 12.24 -4.04 -5.83
C PHE A 347 11.17 -3.22 -5.07
N SER A 348 9.89 -3.35 -5.42
CA SER A 348 8.79 -2.76 -4.65
C SER A 348 8.90 -1.23 -4.55
N ARG A 349 8.78 -0.64 -3.35
CA ARG A 349 9.10 0.77 -3.11
C ARG A 349 10.59 1.10 -3.34
N GLY A 350 11.50 0.13 -3.23
CA GLY A 350 12.88 0.27 -3.70
C GLY A 350 12.99 0.46 -5.22
N ALA A 351 12.13 -0.18 -6.03
CA ALA A 351 12.04 0.08 -7.47
C ALA A 351 11.49 1.49 -7.75
N ALA A 352 10.57 1.99 -6.92
CA ALA A 352 10.12 3.38 -6.98
C ALA A 352 11.24 4.37 -6.62
N LEU A 353 12.07 4.07 -5.62
CA LEU A 353 13.29 4.83 -5.31
C LEU A 353 14.31 4.76 -6.46
N ALA A 354 14.50 3.62 -7.10
CA ALA A 354 15.35 3.48 -8.28
C ALA A 354 14.89 4.40 -9.41
N ARG A 355 13.58 4.43 -9.72
CA ARG A 355 13.00 5.33 -10.74
C ARG A 355 13.14 6.81 -10.37
N HIS A 356 13.01 7.16 -9.09
CA HIS A 356 13.28 8.51 -8.62
C HIS A 356 14.77 8.87 -8.70
N PHE A 357 15.66 7.95 -8.34
CA PHE A 357 17.11 8.14 -8.40
C PHE A 357 17.61 8.29 -9.85
N VAL A 358 17.01 7.59 -10.84
CA VAL A 358 17.23 7.84 -12.27
C VAL A 358 16.94 9.31 -12.63
N ASN A 359 15.81 9.86 -12.19
CA ASN A 359 15.47 11.28 -12.44
C ASN A 359 16.48 12.23 -11.79
N LEU A 360 16.99 11.90 -10.59
CA LEU A 360 18.05 12.67 -9.94
C LEU A 360 19.39 12.59 -10.71
N VAL A 361 19.77 11.43 -11.26
CA VAL A 361 20.96 11.31 -12.11
C VAL A 361 20.81 12.14 -13.39
N GLN A 362 19.65 12.10 -14.05
CA GLN A 362 19.39 12.90 -15.26
C GLN A 362 19.41 14.42 -14.99
N GLN A 363 19.03 14.86 -13.78
CA GLN A 363 19.09 16.27 -13.38
C GLN A 363 20.49 16.70 -12.89
N TRP A 364 21.30 15.75 -12.39
CA TRP A 364 22.62 15.94 -11.77
C TRP A 364 22.76 17.14 -10.78
N PRO A 365 21.79 17.37 -9.87
CA PRO A 365 21.78 18.55 -9.02
C PRO A 365 22.93 18.51 -7.99
N GLN A 366 23.51 19.68 -7.69
CA GLN A 366 24.49 19.81 -6.61
C GLN A 366 23.88 19.53 -5.23
N ASN A 367 22.65 20.00 -5.00
CA ASN A 367 21.90 19.80 -3.76
C ASN A 367 20.44 19.52 -4.10
N ILE A 368 19.79 18.68 -3.29
CA ILE A 368 18.35 18.43 -3.30
C ILE A 368 17.73 18.89 -1.98
N LEU A 369 16.43 19.17 -2.01
CA LEU A 369 15.66 19.59 -0.84
C LEU A 369 14.78 18.41 -0.39
N LEU A 370 15.02 17.88 0.81
CA LEU A 370 14.29 16.73 1.36
C LEU A 370 13.53 17.13 2.65
N PRO A 371 12.41 16.45 2.98
CA PRO A 371 11.82 16.52 4.32
C PRO A 371 12.82 16.07 5.39
N ARG A 372 12.99 16.87 6.43
CA ARG A 372 13.87 16.54 7.55
C ARG A 372 13.13 15.69 8.58
N TYR A 373 13.54 14.44 8.73
CA TYR A 373 13.08 13.55 9.79
C TYR A 373 14.16 13.44 10.89
N ASP A 374 13.96 14.20 11.98
CA ASP A 374 14.75 14.04 13.21
C ASP A 374 14.17 12.90 14.07
N TRP A 375 15.02 12.21 14.83
CA TRP A 375 14.64 11.06 15.67
C TRP A 375 13.69 11.44 16.83
N ASP A 376 13.61 12.72 17.18
CA ASP A 376 12.94 13.22 18.39
C ASP A 376 11.43 13.53 18.25
N PHE A 377 10.83 13.48 17.04
CA PHE A 377 9.44 13.97 16.84
C PHE A 377 8.51 13.05 16.05
N TRP A 378 7.51 12.51 16.76
CA TRP A 378 6.39 11.72 16.22
C TRP A 378 5.23 12.60 15.69
N VAL A 379 5.56 13.66 14.95
CA VAL A 379 4.59 14.65 14.44
C VAL A 379 4.78 14.81 12.92
N PRO A 380 3.71 14.68 12.10
CA PRO A 380 3.82 14.95 10.66
C PRO A 380 4.21 16.43 10.44
N PRO A 381 5.06 16.74 9.44
CA PRO A 381 5.64 18.08 9.29
C PRO A 381 4.56 19.14 9.01
N LEU A 382 4.30 19.97 10.02
CA LEU A 382 3.53 21.20 9.86
C LEU A 382 4.32 22.21 9.02
N PRO A 383 3.67 23.11 8.26
CA PRO A 383 4.36 24.15 7.48
C PRO A 383 5.22 25.06 8.38
N GLY A 384 6.52 24.77 8.44
CA GLY A 384 7.50 25.48 9.27
C GLY A 384 8.72 24.64 9.65
N ASN A 385 8.53 23.39 10.05
CA ASN A 385 9.60 22.46 10.46
C ASN A 385 9.42 21.11 9.73
N GLY A 386 10.33 20.65 8.88
CA GLY A 386 11.48 21.37 8.31
C GLY A 386 11.97 20.68 7.05
N LEU A 387 12.61 21.43 6.15
CA LEU A 387 13.26 20.88 4.96
C LEU A 387 14.77 21.03 5.12
N GLU A 388 15.54 20.03 4.68
CA GLU A 388 17.00 20.07 4.67
C GLU A 388 17.55 20.08 3.24
N TRP A 389 18.57 20.90 3.00
CA TRP A 389 19.38 20.82 1.80
C TRP A 389 20.42 19.71 1.97
N VAL A 390 20.30 18.69 1.13
CA VAL A 390 21.23 17.53 1.10
C VAL A 390 22.08 17.63 -0.15
N GLU A 391 23.40 17.67 0.04
CA GLU A 391 24.36 17.60 -1.06
C GLU A 391 24.18 16.27 -1.82
N ALA A 392 24.02 16.37 -3.13
CA ALA A 392 23.71 15.27 -4.03
C ALA A 392 24.93 14.94 -4.91
N PHE A 393 25.04 15.52 -6.11
CA PHE A 393 26.09 15.16 -7.07
C PHE A 393 27.22 16.20 -7.18
N PRO A 394 28.50 15.79 -7.08
CA PRO A 394 29.63 16.68 -7.21
C PRO A 394 29.81 17.18 -8.65
N GLN A 395 29.83 18.50 -8.83
CA GLN A 395 29.78 19.16 -10.13
C GLN A 395 31.09 19.05 -10.96
N GLN A 396 32.15 18.47 -10.39
CA GLN A 396 33.39 18.12 -11.12
C GLN A 396 33.33 16.76 -11.86
N ALA A 397 32.21 16.04 -11.74
CA ALA A 397 31.89 14.81 -12.45
C ALA A 397 30.52 14.92 -13.15
N THR A 398 30.22 13.98 -14.05
CA THR A 398 28.93 13.82 -14.74
C THR A 398 28.49 12.36 -14.69
N GLY A 399 27.18 12.13 -14.69
CA GLY A 399 26.59 10.78 -14.66
C GLY A 399 25.72 10.50 -15.88
N SER A 400 25.62 9.21 -16.22
CA SER A 400 24.55 8.65 -17.05
C SER A 400 24.08 7.33 -16.44
N VAL A 401 22.91 6.83 -16.87
CA VAL A 401 22.39 5.53 -16.45
C VAL A 401 22.52 4.53 -17.59
N GLY A 402 23.24 3.44 -17.35
CA GLY A 402 23.35 2.32 -18.30
C GLY A 402 22.10 1.44 -18.21
N PHE A 403 22.04 0.61 -17.17
CA PHE A 403 20.94 -0.31 -16.94
C PHE A 403 20.03 0.11 -15.78
N VAL A 404 18.73 -0.16 -15.89
CA VAL A 404 17.76 -0.04 -14.80
C VAL A 404 16.95 -1.34 -14.68
N GLY A 405 17.14 -2.08 -13.59
CA GLY A 405 16.50 -3.38 -13.34
C GLY A 405 15.44 -3.28 -12.24
N LEU A 406 14.17 -3.39 -12.60
CA LEU A 406 13.04 -3.16 -11.69
C LEU A 406 12.24 -4.45 -11.44
N PHE A 407 12.02 -4.79 -10.18
CA PHE A 407 11.10 -5.84 -9.76
C PHE A 407 9.85 -5.18 -9.17
N ASP A 408 8.73 -5.39 -9.85
CA ASP A 408 7.37 -5.09 -9.41
C ASP A 408 7.19 -3.74 -8.69
N THR A 409 7.42 -2.64 -9.42
CA THR A 409 7.41 -1.28 -8.87
C THR A 409 6.07 -0.93 -8.23
N VAL A 410 6.07 -0.63 -6.93
CA VAL A 410 4.92 -0.12 -6.17
C VAL A 410 5.27 1.27 -5.65
N GLY A 411 4.46 2.28 -6.00
CA GLY A 411 4.83 3.68 -5.83
C GLY A 411 4.39 4.36 -4.54
N SER A 412 3.56 3.70 -3.74
CA SER A 412 2.76 4.32 -2.68
C SER A 412 3.57 4.83 -1.48
N PHE A 413 4.11 6.04 -1.65
CA PHE A 413 4.66 6.90 -0.60
C PHE A 413 3.60 7.89 -0.11
N TYR A 414 3.69 8.30 1.17
CA TYR A 414 2.73 9.14 1.91
C TYR A 414 1.34 8.55 2.12
N LEU A 415 0.80 7.79 1.16
CA LEU A 415 -0.50 7.14 1.22
C LEU A 415 -0.44 5.79 0.46
N PRO A 416 -0.76 4.65 1.10
CA PRO A 416 -0.96 3.37 0.44
C PRO A 416 -1.95 3.42 -0.75
N GLY A 417 -1.80 2.51 -1.70
CA GLY A 417 -2.75 2.28 -2.80
C GLY A 417 -2.84 3.36 -3.89
N ASN A 418 -2.23 4.53 -3.74
CA ASN A 418 -2.35 5.62 -4.73
C ASN A 418 -1.05 5.98 -5.47
N ASN A 419 -1.18 6.88 -6.45
CA ASN A 419 -0.12 7.40 -7.33
C ASN A 419 0.25 8.86 -7.03
N ALA A 420 -0.06 9.38 -5.84
CA ALA A 420 0.19 10.78 -5.52
C ALA A 420 1.70 11.03 -5.42
N ASN A 421 2.39 10.21 -4.62
CA ASN A 421 3.85 10.07 -4.43
C ASN A 421 4.63 11.36 -4.04
N LEU A 422 3.98 12.52 -4.13
CA LEU A 422 4.43 13.89 -3.85
C LEU A 422 5.76 14.25 -4.53
N ASP A 423 6.87 14.20 -3.80
CA ASP A 423 8.21 14.56 -4.29
C ASP A 423 8.97 13.39 -4.97
N PHE A 424 8.50 12.15 -4.79
CA PHE A 424 9.04 11.01 -5.51
C PHE A 424 8.53 10.96 -6.96
N ASN A 425 9.32 11.49 -7.90
CA ASN A 425 9.05 11.33 -9.32
C ASN A 425 9.39 9.92 -9.83
N LEU A 426 8.37 9.10 -10.09
CA LEU A 426 8.51 7.74 -10.62
C LEU A 426 8.50 7.67 -12.17
N ASN A 427 8.26 8.78 -12.86
CA ASN A 427 8.12 8.77 -14.31
C ASN A 427 9.50 8.63 -14.98
N LEU A 428 9.60 7.85 -16.04
CA LEU A 428 10.85 7.69 -16.81
C LEU A 428 10.68 8.21 -18.23
N ALA A 429 11.65 9.02 -18.68
CA ALA A 429 11.70 9.56 -20.04
C ALA A 429 12.31 8.54 -21.02
N THR A 430 11.97 8.65 -22.30
CA THR A 430 12.70 7.95 -23.36
C THR A 430 14.16 8.40 -23.32
N GLY A 431 15.10 7.46 -23.10
CA GLY A 431 16.52 7.78 -22.93
C GLY A 431 16.94 8.26 -21.53
N SER A 432 16.12 8.08 -20.49
CA SER A 432 16.57 8.27 -19.09
C SER A 432 17.56 7.20 -18.61
N ALA A 433 17.75 6.15 -19.41
CA ALA A 433 18.79 5.12 -19.31
C ALA A 433 19.00 4.49 -20.69
N GLU A 434 20.13 3.84 -20.92
CA GLU A 434 20.38 3.07 -22.15
C GLU A 434 19.43 1.87 -22.26
N THR A 435 19.17 1.17 -21.16
CA THR A 435 18.18 0.08 -21.06
C THR A 435 17.43 0.14 -19.73
N VAL A 436 16.09 0.00 -19.77
CA VAL A 436 15.24 -0.24 -18.60
C VAL A 436 14.51 -1.57 -18.78
N PHE A 437 14.55 -2.46 -17.78
CA PHE A 437 13.77 -3.69 -17.75
C PHE A 437 12.97 -3.78 -16.45
N GLN A 438 11.65 -3.96 -16.54
CA GLN A 438 10.77 -4.20 -15.40
C GLN A 438 10.10 -5.56 -15.51
N ILE A 439 10.27 -6.40 -14.49
CA ILE A 439 9.45 -7.60 -14.30
C ILE A 439 8.30 -7.24 -13.35
N SER A 440 7.08 -7.68 -13.64
CA SER A 440 5.89 -7.44 -12.80
C SER A 440 5.14 -8.72 -12.46
N ALA A 441 4.55 -8.76 -11.26
CA ALA A 441 3.76 -9.87 -10.73
C ALA A 441 2.37 -9.90 -11.37
N HIS A 442 1.98 -11.05 -11.94
CA HIS A 442 0.67 -11.23 -12.57
C HIS A 442 -0.44 -11.50 -11.55
N HIS A 443 -0.18 -12.32 -10.52
CA HIS A 443 -1.19 -12.73 -9.53
C HIS A 443 -1.31 -11.76 -8.34
N GLU A 444 -0.54 -10.67 -8.33
CA GLU A 444 -0.58 -9.69 -7.25
C GLU A 444 -1.83 -8.80 -7.37
N ILE A 445 -2.80 -9.00 -6.47
CA ILE A 445 -4.10 -8.31 -6.49
C ILE A 445 -4.42 -7.53 -5.21
N ARG A 446 -3.42 -7.08 -4.43
CA ARG A 446 -3.69 -6.24 -3.24
C ARG A 446 -3.89 -4.77 -3.61
N GLU A 447 -4.93 -4.16 -3.03
CA GLU A 447 -5.27 -2.72 -3.11
C GLU A 447 -4.06 -1.82 -2.80
N ASN A 448 -3.25 -2.23 -1.82
CA ASN A 448 -2.08 -1.47 -1.35
C ASN A 448 -0.78 -1.73 -2.14
N PHE A 449 -0.83 -2.55 -3.21
CA PHE A 449 0.33 -2.90 -4.06
C PHE A 449 0.12 -2.57 -5.55
N PRO A 450 -0.36 -1.36 -5.91
CA PRO A 450 -0.63 -0.99 -7.31
C PRO A 450 0.65 -0.93 -8.15
N LEU A 451 0.59 -1.44 -9.37
CA LEU A 451 1.75 -1.51 -10.26
C LEU A 451 2.03 -0.14 -10.90
N SER A 452 3.18 0.44 -10.60
CA SER A 452 3.74 1.55 -11.37
C SER A 452 4.35 0.99 -12.67
N SER A 453 3.63 1.14 -13.77
CA SER A 453 4.02 0.63 -15.09
C SER A 453 5.19 1.41 -15.69
N LEU A 454 5.85 0.84 -16.70
CA LEU A 454 6.66 1.57 -17.68
C LEU A 454 5.85 1.98 -18.91
N ARG A 455 4.68 1.34 -19.11
CA ARG A 455 3.74 1.65 -20.20
C ARG A 455 3.08 3.00 -19.99
N ASP A 456 2.88 3.75 -21.07
CA ASP A 456 2.11 5.00 -21.05
C ASP A 456 0.59 4.76 -20.93
N GLU A 457 -0.18 5.84 -20.84
CA GLU A 457 -1.65 5.81 -20.75
C GLU A 457 -2.34 5.14 -21.96
N SER A 458 -1.60 4.90 -23.05
CA SER A 458 -2.03 4.15 -24.24
C SER A 458 -1.42 2.74 -24.35
N GLY A 459 -0.79 2.24 -23.27
CA GLY A 459 -0.22 0.90 -23.17
C GLY A 459 1.15 0.73 -23.85
N ARG A 460 1.72 1.78 -24.44
CA ARG A 460 2.96 1.73 -25.23
C ARG A 460 4.20 1.78 -24.33
N LEU A 461 5.27 1.08 -24.73
CA LEU A 461 6.59 1.19 -24.12
C LEU A 461 7.51 2.07 -24.99
N PRO A 462 8.33 2.96 -24.39
CA PRO A 462 9.46 3.58 -25.09
C PRO A 462 10.47 2.53 -25.56
N VAL A 463 11.20 2.80 -26.65
CA VAL A 463 12.09 1.82 -27.30
C VAL A 463 13.25 1.32 -26.42
N THR A 464 13.68 2.11 -25.44
CA THR A 464 14.71 1.73 -24.45
C THR A 464 14.16 1.01 -23.22
N MET A 465 12.86 0.66 -23.21
CA MET A 465 12.16 0.10 -22.06
C MET A 465 11.45 -1.20 -22.41
N GLN A 466 11.66 -2.23 -21.58
CA GLN A 466 10.96 -3.52 -21.66
C GLN A 466 10.20 -3.78 -20.36
N GLN A 467 8.99 -4.31 -20.47
CA GLN A 467 8.20 -4.75 -19.31
C GLN A 467 7.52 -6.09 -19.58
N SER A 468 7.83 -7.08 -18.74
CA SER A 468 7.29 -8.44 -18.82
C SER A 468 6.53 -8.78 -17.54
N ALA A 469 5.36 -9.41 -17.68
CA ALA A 469 4.67 -10.02 -16.55
C ALA A 469 5.13 -11.48 -16.38
N PHE A 470 5.32 -11.91 -15.13
CA PHE A 470 5.72 -13.26 -14.76
C PHE A 470 4.69 -13.88 -13.81
N PRO A 471 4.59 -15.22 -13.75
CA PRO A 471 3.80 -15.89 -12.72
C PRO A 471 4.25 -15.50 -11.32
N GLY A 472 3.29 -15.38 -10.40
CA GLY A 472 3.55 -15.12 -8.98
C GLY A 472 2.98 -13.79 -8.48
N VAL A 473 2.99 -13.64 -7.15
CA VAL A 473 2.67 -12.39 -6.44
C VAL A 473 3.93 -11.54 -6.19
N HIS A 474 3.79 -10.38 -5.54
CA HIS A 474 4.85 -9.38 -5.38
C HIS A 474 6.23 -9.94 -4.96
N ALA A 475 6.27 -10.82 -3.96
CA ALA A 475 7.51 -11.40 -3.43
C ALA A 475 7.93 -12.71 -4.14
N ASP A 476 7.09 -13.29 -5.00
CA ASP A 476 7.54 -14.31 -5.97
C ASP A 476 8.39 -13.67 -7.07
N ILE A 477 8.19 -12.37 -7.35
CA ILE A 477 8.99 -11.60 -8.30
C ILE A 477 10.23 -10.99 -7.62
N GLY A 478 10.06 -10.38 -6.45
CA GLY A 478 11.16 -9.73 -5.71
C GLY A 478 12.03 -10.64 -4.86
N GLY A 479 11.58 -11.86 -4.54
CA GLY A 479 12.14 -12.67 -3.45
C GLY A 479 11.73 -12.18 -2.06
N GLY A 480 12.14 -12.92 -1.03
CA GLY A 480 11.87 -12.60 0.39
C GLY A 480 11.08 -13.67 1.15
N TYR A 481 10.39 -14.59 0.45
CA TYR A 481 9.80 -15.79 1.07
C TYR A 481 10.88 -16.82 1.39
N GLU A 482 10.76 -17.52 2.52
CA GLU A 482 11.56 -18.72 2.84
C GLU A 482 10.71 -19.99 2.73
N ASN A 483 11.36 -21.14 2.52
CA ASN A 483 10.71 -22.43 2.36
C ASN A 483 10.07 -22.97 3.66
N PRO A 484 8.99 -23.76 3.55
CA PRO A 484 8.27 -24.38 4.67
C PRO A 484 9.17 -25.32 5.48
N THR A 485 9.37 -24.98 6.75
CA THR A 485 10.25 -25.73 7.67
C THR A 485 9.54 -26.00 8.99
N GLY A 486 9.31 -27.28 9.30
CA GLY A 486 8.58 -27.70 10.50
C GLY A 486 7.15 -27.17 10.50
N THR A 487 6.86 -26.18 11.36
CA THR A 487 5.56 -25.48 11.42
C THR A 487 5.63 -24.03 10.92
N MET A 488 6.80 -23.57 10.47
CA MET A 488 7.04 -22.21 9.96
C MET A 488 6.90 -22.16 8.44
N ASN A 489 6.73 -20.96 7.89
CA ASN A 489 6.77 -20.65 6.46
C ASN A 489 5.79 -21.49 5.60
N HIS A 490 4.66 -21.89 6.17
CA HIS A 490 3.53 -22.48 5.43
C HIS A 490 2.46 -21.40 5.23
N GLU A 491 1.75 -21.42 4.11
CA GLU A 491 0.55 -20.62 3.96
C GLU A 491 -0.62 -21.28 4.70
N ILE A 492 -1.31 -20.50 5.53
CA ILE A 492 -2.39 -20.95 6.40
C ILE A 492 -3.70 -20.37 5.88
N PHE A 493 -4.61 -21.23 5.43
CA PHE A 493 -5.94 -20.85 4.96
C PHE A 493 -7.01 -21.40 5.90
N HIS A 494 -7.95 -20.57 6.33
CA HIS A 494 -9.10 -21.01 7.12
C HIS A 494 -10.04 -21.87 6.25
N VAL A 495 -10.41 -23.06 6.74
CA VAL A 495 -11.30 -23.99 6.02
C VAL A 495 -12.67 -24.12 6.69
N GLU A 496 -12.73 -24.34 8.01
CA GLU A 496 -13.99 -24.41 8.77
C GLU A 496 -13.74 -24.14 10.27
N THR A 497 -14.75 -23.65 10.99
CA THR A 497 -14.80 -23.65 12.48
C THR A 497 -15.78 -24.70 12.97
N TRP A 498 -15.31 -25.67 13.74
CA TRP A 498 -16.13 -26.67 14.42
C TRP A 498 -16.41 -26.23 15.87
N ALA A 499 -17.57 -25.61 16.06
CA ALA A 499 -18.00 -25.09 17.35
C ALA A 499 -18.10 -26.18 18.42
N GLY A 500 -17.65 -25.88 19.64
CA GLY A 500 -17.70 -26.75 20.81
C GLY A 500 -16.70 -27.91 20.82
N LEU A 501 -15.95 -28.16 19.74
CA LEU A 501 -15.02 -29.31 19.70
C LEU A 501 -13.71 -29.07 20.48
N GLY A 502 -13.33 -27.82 20.74
CA GLY A 502 -12.21 -27.48 21.61
C GLY A 502 -12.49 -27.68 23.11
N ALA A 503 -13.75 -27.83 23.50
CA ALA A 503 -14.20 -27.71 24.90
C ALA A 503 -13.56 -28.69 25.89
N ASN A 504 -13.11 -29.88 25.48
CA ASN A 504 -12.36 -30.81 26.34
C ASN A 504 -11.57 -31.88 25.56
N GLY A 505 -10.70 -32.60 26.26
CA GLY A 505 -9.85 -33.64 25.67
C GLY A 505 -10.57 -34.84 25.02
N ARG A 506 -11.89 -35.03 25.17
CA ARG A 506 -12.66 -35.98 24.34
C ARG A 506 -12.98 -35.35 22.99
N THR A 507 -13.65 -34.20 22.98
CA THR A 507 -14.08 -33.52 21.76
C THR A 507 -12.90 -33.10 20.86
N ILE A 508 -11.74 -32.80 21.46
CA ILE A 508 -10.48 -32.57 20.74
C ILE A 508 -10.01 -33.84 20.01
N ARG A 509 -10.18 -35.04 20.58
CA ARG A 509 -9.87 -36.31 19.88
C ARG A 509 -10.89 -36.63 18.80
N ASP A 510 -12.15 -36.33 19.03
CA ASP A 510 -13.22 -36.47 18.03
C ASP A 510 -12.92 -35.57 16.80
N ALA A 511 -12.40 -34.35 17.03
CA ALA A 511 -11.89 -33.48 15.98
C ALA A 511 -10.60 -34.00 15.31
N GLN A 512 -9.64 -34.55 16.06
CA GLN A 512 -8.42 -35.18 15.50
C GLN A 512 -8.77 -36.33 14.55
N GLN A 513 -9.76 -37.15 14.90
CA GLN A 513 -10.27 -38.19 14.02
C GLN A 513 -10.94 -37.60 12.77
N LYS A 514 -11.81 -36.59 12.92
CA LYS A 514 -12.49 -35.95 11.77
C LYS A 514 -11.50 -35.30 10.78
N VAL A 515 -10.44 -34.64 11.27
CA VAL A 515 -9.36 -34.10 10.39
C VAL A 515 -8.59 -35.23 9.69
N LYS A 516 -8.33 -36.35 10.36
CA LYS A 516 -7.69 -37.51 9.74
C LYS A 516 -8.56 -38.11 8.62
N GLU A 517 -9.84 -38.32 8.87
CA GLU A 517 -10.82 -38.84 7.89
C GLU A 517 -10.99 -37.90 6.68
N TRP A 518 -10.87 -36.58 6.91
CA TRP A 518 -10.79 -35.59 5.83
C TRP A 518 -9.51 -35.74 5.00
N ASN A 519 -8.33 -35.74 5.62
CA ASN A 519 -7.04 -35.90 4.93
C ASN A 519 -6.87 -37.27 4.22
N GLU A 520 -7.67 -38.28 4.55
CA GLU A 520 -7.73 -39.54 3.78
C GLU A 520 -8.37 -39.37 2.39
N ASN A 521 -9.07 -38.25 2.15
CA ASN A 521 -9.79 -37.95 0.91
C ASN A 521 -9.50 -36.55 0.35
N ASP A 522 -8.75 -35.70 1.06
CA ASP A 522 -8.48 -34.30 0.74
C ASP A 522 -6.96 -34.04 0.68
N PRO A 523 -6.40 -33.56 -0.44
CA PRO A 523 -4.95 -33.36 -0.59
C PRO A 523 -4.39 -32.13 0.15
N ARG A 524 -5.24 -31.28 0.76
CA ARG A 524 -4.86 -29.94 1.24
C ARG A 524 -4.11 -29.89 2.59
N ASN A 525 -3.57 -31.01 3.08
CA ASN A 525 -2.77 -31.06 4.32
C ASN A 525 -3.46 -30.32 5.50
N LEU A 526 -4.70 -30.72 5.79
CA LEU A 526 -5.54 -30.03 6.75
C LEU A 526 -5.07 -30.31 8.18
N GLN A 527 -5.00 -29.26 8.99
CA GLN A 527 -4.62 -29.34 10.40
C GLN A 527 -5.68 -28.66 11.26
N MET A 528 -5.71 -29.00 12.55
CA MET A 528 -6.63 -28.39 13.52
C MET A 528 -5.87 -27.59 14.57
N ARG A 529 -6.37 -26.39 14.86
CA ARG A 529 -5.95 -25.54 15.95
C ARG A 529 -7.11 -25.36 16.92
N VAL A 530 -6.89 -25.56 18.21
CA VAL A 530 -7.92 -25.33 19.24
C VAL A 530 -7.92 -23.85 19.58
N GLU A 531 -9.09 -23.22 19.56
CA GLU A 531 -9.26 -21.81 19.94
C GLU A 531 -10.46 -21.67 20.88
N GLY A 532 -10.19 -21.41 22.16
CA GLY A 532 -11.22 -21.36 23.20
C GLY A 532 -11.95 -22.70 23.37
N ILE A 533 -13.25 -22.71 23.07
CA ILE A 533 -14.11 -23.91 23.09
C ILE A 533 -14.24 -24.58 21.72
N ASP A 534 -13.65 -24.01 20.67
CA ASP A 534 -13.85 -24.41 19.28
C ASP A 534 -12.58 -25.03 18.67
N VAL A 535 -12.74 -25.72 17.54
CA VAL A 535 -11.63 -26.16 16.69
C VAL A 535 -11.70 -25.43 15.36
N ILE A 536 -10.61 -24.78 14.97
CA ILE A 536 -10.44 -24.19 13.65
C ILE A 536 -9.65 -25.17 12.79
N VAL A 537 -10.17 -25.47 11.60
CA VAL A 537 -9.50 -26.29 10.58
C VAL A 537 -8.81 -25.37 9.59
N GLU A 538 -7.54 -25.66 9.34
CA GLU A 538 -6.63 -24.84 8.54
C GLU A 538 -5.94 -25.70 7.48
N GLU A 539 -6.01 -25.31 6.21
CA GLU A 539 -5.10 -25.83 5.17
C GLU A 539 -3.70 -25.26 5.42
N ARG A 540 -2.68 -26.10 5.41
CA ARG A 540 -1.27 -25.69 5.50
C ARG A 540 -0.53 -26.01 4.22
N ARG A 541 -0.53 -25.07 3.29
CA ARG A 541 0.11 -25.23 1.97
C ARG A 541 1.62 -25.00 2.07
N PRO A 542 2.46 -25.95 1.63
CA PRO A 542 3.92 -25.81 1.65
C PRO A 542 4.40 -25.12 0.35
N THR A 543 3.97 -23.88 0.12
CA THR A 543 4.40 -23.05 -1.02
C THR A 543 5.89 -22.70 -0.90
N ARG A 544 6.62 -22.64 -2.01
CA ARG A 544 8.10 -22.61 -2.02
C ARG A 544 8.68 -21.38 -2.73
N LYS A 545 9.88 -20.95 -2.31
CA LYS A 545 10.48 -19.67 -2.71
C LYS A 545 11.10 -19.62 -4.11
N GLU A 546 11.39 -20.76 -4.75
CA GLU A 546 12.35 -20.78 -5.86
C GLU A 546 11.83 -20.18 -7.19
N LEU A 547 10.53 -19.84 -7.30
CA LEU A 547 10.00 -19.04 -8.41
C LEU A 547 10.69 -17.67 -8.50
N SER A 548 11.05 -17.07 -7.35
CA SER A 548 11.87 -15.86 -7.32
C SER A 548 13.28 -16.04 -7.89
N ILE A 549 13.82 -17.26 -7.88
CA ILE A 549 15.13 -17.57 -8.47
C ILE A 549 15.02 -17.67 -10.00
N HIS A 550 13.91 -18.19 -10.53
CA HIS A 550 13.64 -18.10 -11.98
C HIS A 550 13.54 -16.64 -12.45
N VAL A 551 12.90 -15.78 -11.66
CA VAL A 551 12.80 -14.34 -11.93
C VAL A 551 14.16 -13.63 -11.80
N LEU A 552 15.01 -14.05 -10.88
CA LEU A 552 16.41 -13.60 -10.76
C LEU A 552 17.21 -13.90 -12.02
N HIS A 553 17.06 -15.10 -12.62
CA HIS A 553 17.75 -15.48 -13.86
C HIS A 553 17.36 -14.56 -15.02
N ALA A 554 16.07 -14.24 -15.18
CA ALA A 554 15.60 -13.34 -16.23
C ALA A 554 16.15 -11.91 -16.10
N MET A 555 16.23 -11.37 -14.88
CA MET A 555 16.85 -10.05 -14.65
C MET A 555 18.37 -10.09 -14.84
N HIS A 556 19.03 -11.17 -14.42
CA HIS A 556 20.47 -11.38 -14.60
C HIS A 556 20.86 -11.47 -16.08
N GLU A 557 20.10 -12.19 -16.89
CA GLU A 557 20.30 -12.28 -18.34
C GLU A 557 20.14 -10.92 -19.03
N ALA A 558 19.07 -10.18 -18.71
CA ALA A 558 18.83 -8.84 -19.25
C ALA A 558 19.94 -7.84 -18.88
N ALA A 559 20.36 -7.85 -17.61
CA ALA A 559 21.46 -7.02 -17.11
C ALA A 559 22.80 -7.40 -17.77
N SER A 560 23.13 -8.70 -17.84
CA SER A 560 24.36 -9.20 -18.47
C SER A 560 24.41 -8.89 -19.97
N THR A 561 23.26 -8.95 -20.66
CA THR A 561 23.12 -8.55 -22.07
C THR A 561 23.31 -7.05 -22.27
N ALA A 562 22.87 -6.22 -21.31
CA ALA A 562 23.20 -4.79 -21.23
C ALA A 562 24.63 -4.52 -20.68
N GLY A 563 25.48 -5.56 -20.60
CA GLY A 563 26.87 -5.46 -20.20
C GLY A 563 27.09 -5.05 -18.74
N VAL A 564 26.10 -5.22 -17.85
CA VAL A 564 26.25 -5.02 -16.39
C VAL A 564 27.29 -6.04 -15.86
N PRO A 565 28.24 -5.63 -15.00
CA PRO A 565 29.36 -6.47 -14.56
C PRO A 565 28.94 -7.49 -13.49
N LEU A 566 28.08 -8.45 -13.83
CA LEU A 566 27.64 -9.53 -12.94
C LEU A 566 28.53 -10.78 -13.06
N ASP A 567 28.72 -11.47 -11.95
CA ASP A 567 29.22 -12.85 -11.89
C ASP A 567 28.21 -13.84 -12.46
N GLY A 568 28.69 -15.02 -12.87
CA GLY A 568 27.82 -16.11 -13.32
C GLY A 568 27.01 -16.73 -12.17
N LEU A 569 25.76 -17.10 -12.46
CA LEU A 569 24.87 -17.77 -11.51
C LEU A 569 25.36 -19.19 -11.19
N ASP A 570 26.04 -19.35 -10.04
CA ASP A 570 26.55 -20.63 -9.54
C ASP A 570 25.41 -21.63 -9.25
N PRO A 571 25.29 -22.76 -9.99
CA PRO A 571 24.20 -23.73 -9.81
C PRO A 571 24.32 -24.57 -8.54
N SER A 572 25.40 -24.44 -7.76
CA SER A 572 25.56 -25.06 -6.44
C SER A 572 25.11 -24.16 -5.28
N ASN A 573 24.89 -22.87 -5.53
CA ASN A 573 24.40 -21.92 -4.54
C ASN A 573 22.85 -21.98 -4.45
N PRO A 574 22.25 -22.25 -3.28
CA PRO A 574 20.79 -22.28 -3.11
C PRO A 574 20.06 -20.99 -3.52
N ASN A 575 20.73 -19.84 -3.52
CA ASN A 575 20.14 -18.57 -3.94
C ASN A 575 20.07 -18.40 -5.46
N HIS A 576 20.77 -19.24 -6.23
CA HIS A 576 20.82 -19.22 -7.70
C HIS A 576 20.24 -20.51 -8.32
N GLN A 577 20.13 -21.59 -7.56
CA GLN A 577 19.69 -22.88 -8.08
C GLN A 577 18.17 -22.92 -8.31
N ILE A 578 17.76 -23.11 -9.57
CA ILE A 578 16.37 -23.49 -9.90
C ILE A 578 16.24 -25.02 -9.74
N PRO A 579 15.39 -25.54 -8.83
CA PRO A 579 15.22 -27.00 -8.66
C PRO A 579 14.63 -27.66 -9.91
N ASP A 580 14.99 -28.92 -10.20
CA ASP A 580 14.50 -29.62 -11.40
C ASP A 580 12.97 -29.80 -11.41
N GLN A 581 12.33 -29.85 -10.24
CA GLN A 581 10.87 -29.83 -10.10
C GLN A 581 10.26 -28.53 -10.64
N LEU A 582 10.88 -27.38 -10.33
CA LEU A 582 10.45 -26.07 -10.84
C LEU A 582 10.75 -25.95 -12.34
N LYS A 583 11.92 -26.42 -12.81
CA LYS A 583 12.23 -26.49 -14.25
C LYS A 583 11.15 -27.28 -15.00
N GLN A 584 10.78 -28.46 -14.49
CA GLN A 584 9.77 -29.31 -15.10
C GLN A 584 8.39 -28.65 -15.13
N ALA A 585 7.99 -27.98 -14.05
CA ALA A 585 6.70 -27.26 -13.97
C ALA A 585 6.65 -26.06 -14.93
N LEU A 586 7.73 -25.28 -15.03
CA LEU A 586 7.87 -24.19 -16.00
C LEU A 586 7.78 -24.71 -17.44
N THR A 587 8.53 -25.76 -17.80
CA THR A 587 8.47 -26.36 -19.14
C THR A 587 7.09 -26.95 -19.48
N GLN A 588 6.34 -27.46 -18.49
CA GLN A 588 4.96 -27.92 -18.70
C GLN A 588 4.00 -26.75 -18.97
N TRP A 589 4.15 -25.65 -18.23
CA TRP A 589 3.39 -24.42 -18.43
C TRP A 589 3.69 -23.76 -19.78
N GLU A 590 4.97 -23.66 -20.16
CA GLU A 590 5.41 -23.19 -21.47
C GLU A 590 4.85 -24.05 -22.62
N ALA A 591 4.93 -25.39 -22.48
CA ALA A 591 4.39 -26.33 -23.47
C ALA A 591 2.85 -26.29 -23.57
N ALA A 592 2.16 -25.84 -22.51
CA ALA A 592 0.72 -25.56 -22.51
C ALA A 592 0.37 -24.17 -23.10
N GLY A 593 1.37 -23.39 -23.55
CA GLY A 593 1.20 -22.09 -24.20
C GLY A 593 1.56 -20.88 -23.34
N GLY A 594 2.09 -21.06 -22.12
CA GLY A 594 2.63 -19.98 -21.30
C GLY A 594 1.60 -18.94 -20.84
N SER A 595 0.31 -19.28 -20.77
CA SER A 595 -0.73 -18.36 -20.28
C SER A 595 -0.53 -18.07 -18.79
N LEU A 596 -0.34 -16.80 -18.44
CA LEU A 596 -0.16 -16.36 -17.05
C LEU A 596 -1.39 -16.71 -16.19
N ASP A 597 -2.60 -16.56 -16.71
CA ASP A 597 -3.86 -16.91 -16.01
C ASP A 597 -3.99 -18.41 -15.72
N ALA A 598 -3.29 -19.26 -16.48
CA ALA A 598 -3.21 -20.70 -16.25
C ALA A 598 -1.99 -21.11 -15.41
N ALA A 599 -1.08 -20.19 -15.06
CA ALA A 599 0.21 -20.54 -14.49
C ALA A 599 0.11 -21.21 -13.13
N GLU A 600 -0.85 -20.83 -12.28
CA GLU A 600 -1.11 -21.47 -10.98
C GLU A 600 -1.43 -22.97 -11.11
N GLN A 601 -2.01 -23.41 -12.23
CA GLN A 601 -2.33 -24.83 -12.45
C GLN A 601 -1.07 -25.72 -12.53
N TYR A 602 0.07 -25.12 -12.90
CA TYR A 602 1.38 -25.77 -13.00
C TYR A 602 2.32 -25.38 -11.86
N LEU A 603 2.20 -24.16 -11.35
CA LEU A 603 3.11 -23.53 -10.38
C LEU A 603 2.50 -23.35 -8.98
N SER A 604 1.40 -24.04 -8.65
CA SER A 604 0.70 -23.98 -7.34
C SER A 604 1.58 -24.30 -6.11
N SER A 605 2.71 -25.00 -6.31
CA SER A 605 3.72 -25.24 -5.26
C SER A 605 4.67 -24.06 -5.03
N TYR A 606 4.57 -22.98 -5.81
CA TYR A 606 5.53 -21.86 -5.85
C TYR A 606 4.89 -20.46 -5.95
N VAL A 607 3.64 -20.35 -6.41
CA VAL A 607 2.88 -19.08 -6.38
C VAL A 607 2.23 -18.91 -5.00
N HIS A 608 2.58 -17.84 -4.29
CA HIS A 608 2.03 -17.56 -2.96
C HIS A 608 0.73 -16.75 -3.01
N THR A 609 -0.12 -16.87 -1.99
CA THR A 609 -1.35 -16.07 -1.86
C THR A 609 -1.09 -14.81 -1.02
N SER A 610 -0.80 -13.70 -1.70
CA SER A 610 -0.50 -12.42 -1.05
C SER A 610 -1.73 -11.69 -0.50
N ALA A 611 -2.88 -11.77 -1.18
CA ALA A 611 -4.12 -11.06 -0.82
C ALA A 611 -5.03 -11.91 0.10
N ARG A 612 -5.60 -11.28 1.13
CA ARG A 612 -6.36 -11.95 2.21
C ARG A 612 -7.47 -11.04 2.75
N SER A 613 -8.72 -11.47 2.57
CA SER A 613 -9.90 -10.76 3.08
C SER A 613 -9.84 -10.54 4.60
N GLY A 614 -10.24 -9.36 5.06
CA GLY A 614 -10.22 -8.99 6.48
C GLY A 614 -8.88 -8.45 7.02
N SER A 615 -7.82 -8.44 6.21
CA SER A 615 -6.54 -7.78 6.54
C SER A 615 -6.37 -6.50 5.72
N ILE A 616 -6.18 -5.34 6.37
CA ILE A 616 -6.04 -4.05 5.67
C ILE A 616 -4.76 -4.03 4.81
N ALA A 617 -3.63 -4.48 5.34
CA ALA A 617 -2.36 -4.50 4.61
C ALA A 617 -2.33 -5.54 3.46
N HIS A 618 -3.26 -6.49 3.45
CA HIS A 618 -3.38 -7.54 2.45
C HIS A 618 -4.74 -7.54 1.73
N ALA A 619 -5.50 -6.43 1.80
CA ALA A 619 -6.84 -6.36 1.23
C ALA A 619 -6.80 -6.62 -0.29
N PRO A 620 -7.60 -7.56 -0.82
CA PRO A 620 -7.72 -7.75 -2.26
C PRO A 620 -8.43 -6.54 -2.89
N GLU A 621 -8.02 -6.20 -4.11
CA GLU A 621 -8.69 -5.23 -4.97
C GLU A 621 -10.18 -5.59 -5.15
N PRO A 622 -11.12 -4.66 -4.93
CA PRO A 622 -12.56 -4.93 -5.07
C PRO A 622 -13.00 -5.35 -6.49
N SER A 623 -12.17 -5.08 -7.50
CA SER A 623 -12.33 -5.52 -8.90
C SER A 623 -11.92 -6.98 -9.13
N GLY A 624 -11.07 -7.54 -8.28
CA GLY A 624 -10.29 -8.75 -8.58
C GLY A 624 -9.10 -8.53 -9.54
N GLU A 625 -8.91 -7.31 -10.04
CA GLU A 625 -7.83 -6.92 -10.96
C GLU A 625 -6.93 -5.86 -10.32
N ARG A 626 -5.61 -6.02 -10.45
CA ARG A 626 -4.61 -5.10 -9.89
C ARG A 626 -4.74 -3.68 -10.45
N THR A 627 -4.77 -2.65 -9.60
CA THR A 627 -4.60 -1.26 -10.04
C THR A 627 -3.24 -1.06 -10.70
N ILE A 628 -3.23 -0.47 -11.89
CA ILE A 628 -2.03 -0.13 -12.66
C ILE A 628 -1.98 1.38 -12.91
N PHE A 629 -0.85 2.00 -12.56
CA PHE A 629 -0.56 3.39 -12.88
C PHE A 629 0.38 3.49 -14.08
N ALA A 630 -0.02 4.26 -15.08
CA ALA A 630 0.79 4.51 -16.27
C ALA A 630 2.01 5.38 -15.97
N ASN A 631 3.09 5.14 -16.72
CA ASN A 631 4.22 6.07 -16.84
C ASN A 631 3.77 7.31 -17.62
N ALA A 632 4.10 8.51 -17.15
CA ALA A 632 3.91 9.75 -17.90
C ALA A 632 5.27 10.37 -18.24
N PRO A 633 5.91 10.02 -19.37
CA PRO A 633 7.23 10.54 -19.76
C PRO A 633 7.34 12.07 -19.78
N THR A 634 6.24 12.79 -19.98
CA THR A 634 6.15 14.26 -19.92
C THR A 634 6.30 14.84 -18.51
N LYS A 635 6.21 14.00 -17.47
CA LYS A 635 6.47 14.34 -16.06
C LYS A 635 7.84 13.87 -15.59
N ALA A 636 8.58 13.11 -16.40
CA ALA A 636 9.95 12.69 -16.10
C ALA A 636 10.95 13.84 -16.34
N ILE A 637 12.11 13.80 -15.69
CA ILE A 637 13.17 14.78 -15.92
C ILE A 637 14.02 14.34 -17.11
N THR A 638 14.13 15.22 -18.11
CA THR A 638 15.10 15.15 -19.20
C THR A 638 16.27 16.09 -18.91
N GLY A 639 17.50 15.61 -19.07
CA GLY A 639 18.71 16.45 -19.09
C GLY A 639 18.95 17.12 -20.45
#